data_AF-A0A9J7MGN7-F1
#
_entry.id   AF-A0A9J7MGN7-F1
#
_cell.length_a   1.000
_cell.length_b   1.000
_cell.length_c   1.000
_cell.angle_alpha   90.00
_cell.angle_beta   90.00
_cell.angle_gamma   90.00
#
_symmetry.space_group_name_H-M   'P 1'
#
loop_
_entity.id
_entity.type
_entity.pdbx_description
1 polymer ?
#
loop_
_entity_poly.entity_id
_entity_poly.type
_entity_poly.pdbx_seq_one_letter_code
_entity_poly.pdbx_strand_id
1 'polypeptide(L)'
;MRHANSPFWTEAATSIKTATRSSELLSANTVRNRCRKWRTKFDESLEAAVKSFGLETNSISRAKKTKETVSRGCQTKKLTVDQQTQTEHSCQDDVTTVLSSCKALTQSEFDSFMLMLLPQIVQSSSVLSFGDKLFSVVATAKNISTYPTDFFSKSINAMSTLQEHNKPNILYKFAHILSTNRPGTSTPLLQIDRMPFGLLQYQMEFFSATNVHQVSISPDYASWLESMCAEFPTRFLRLFRGPGWSGLESTDLDPLKAHINVAAPSLDTMYRLAQTEKFDGNSSIHIAALESFAKMKPGARVWFKADACDLKVALQTSTKGKWAGDVDLGDGSLEKLRADNDRRMVLVREAGKSCVPRNLEACLLSLLQDLGEDIDLLKGGLEAANKRYKEKFEQANSSTDVLKNLAWDRVEYNTLLEQAKAFYERYERLLAALGTASPQPGRVAQCLVELTEDNKTYLHNLFKKKRVAAGHALVVMVSDERRNQKPYAVPILLIPYHSIRDQFLQQFLDKCHEEAKKLGLIPVGDVTDGEFNSLRTLGNKRPIHLYEIIRGVKDSVRRMASDTVLKSLRKVGEDDNGMPLTELREKAIPPEVIEEYHKLTTVEQMREEDAVVRLRGQLVPPDCGPSTFRANSPECMADMLRSIMATYRYRLRIEELRTEGVDFTHHMYVPEKDGLNYLHRREDHCHLLKRIAGHLRKEPPRWFNHHALEEALHPQDGEPKPGLTEAALFGFRKQSVTDAEILLSYNMVRFLRHRGHLREACYIEVVAGWHEAADGRGLSEEERKEKNTAMMDMILDELMPYHRSPPWRRSPPDFSTLDINRQENPTQ
;
A
#
# COMPACT_ATOMS: atom_id res chain seq x y z
N MET A 1 -37.81 38.38 1.24
CA MET A 1 -36.35 38.67 1.08
C MET A 1 -35.41 37.82 1.94
N ARG A 2 -35.75 37.42 3.19
CA ARG A 2 -34.82 36.65 4.07
C ARG A 2 -34.69 35.15 3.77
N HIS A 3 -35.52 34.58 2.91
CA HIS A 3 -35.44 33.17 2.51
C HIS A 3 -35.10 33.04 1.02
N ALA A 4 -34.34 32.00 0.66
CA ALA A 4 -33.86 31.76 -0.70
C ALA A 4 -35.00 31.54 -1.70
N ASN A 5 -36.10 30.96 -1.22
CA ASN A 5 -37.30 30.64 -2.02
C ASN A 5 -38.33 31.79 -2.04
N SER A 6 -37.92 33.01 -1.67
CA SER A 6 -38.79 34.19 -1.73
C SER A 6 -39.11 34.51 -3.21
N PRO A 7 -40.38 34.72 -3.60
CA PRO A 7 -40.78 35.03 -4.98
C PRO A 7 -39.96 36.17 -5.61
N PHE A 8 -39.64 37.18 -4.80
CA PHE A 8 -38.74 38.28 -5.12
C PHE A 8 -37.40 37.87 -5.76
N TRP A 9 -36.72 36.83 -5.25
CA TRP A 9 -35.40 36.44 -5.76
C TRP A 9 -35.49 35.69 -7.09
N THR A 10 -36.59 34.97 -7.30
CA THR A 10 -36.91 34.32 -8.56
C THR A 10 -37.25 35.34 -9.65
N GLU A 11 -38.02 36.36 -9.30
CA GLU A 11 -38.37 37.47 -10.19
C GLU A 11 -37.15 38.34 -10.54
N ALA A 12 -36.26 38.57 -9.56
CA ALA A 12 -34.98 39.26 -9.77
C ALA A 12 -34.04 38.47 -10.70
N ALA A 13 -33.93 37.15 -10.53
CA ALA A 13 -33.16 36.29 -11.42
C ALA A 13 -33.66 36.36 -12.87
N THR A 14 -34.98 36.36 -13.04
CA THR A 14 -35.63 36.41 -14.36
C THR A 14 -35.44 37.78 -15.03
N SER A 15 -35.58 38.86 -14.27
CA SER A 15 -35.32 40.22 -14.75
C SER A 15 -33.85 40.44 -15.14
N ILE A 16 -32.90 39.91 -14.36
CA ILE A 16 -31.46 40.00 -14.68
C ILE A 16 -31.14 39.25 -15.98
N LYS A 17 -31.69 38.03 -16.17
CA LYS A 17 -31.50 37.28 -17.42
C LYS A 17 -32.02 38.07 -18.62
N THR A 18 -33.20 38.65 -18.49
CA THR A 18 -33.84 39.42 -19.56
C THR A 18 -33.05 40.69 -19.92
N ALA A 19 -32.54 41.40 -18.91
CA ALA A 19 -31.77 42.63 -19.12
C ALA A 19 -30.34 42.38 -19.66
N THR A 20 -29.71 41.26 -19.27
CA THR A 20 -28.32 40.93 -19.66
C THR A 20 -28.22 40.07 -20.91
N ARG A 21 -29.36 39.59 -21.45
CA ARG A 21 -29.43 38.62 -22.58
C ARG A 21 -28.57 37.36 -22.36
N SER A 22 -28.35 36.98 -21.10
CA SER A 22 -27.59 35.78 -20.72
C SER A 22 -28.35 34.50 -21.10
N SER A 23 -27.63 33.50 -21.63
CA SER A 23 -28.18 32.18 -21.96
C SER A 23 -28.63 31.38 -20.73
N GLU A 24 -27.96 31.57 -19.60
CA GLU A 24 -28.23 30.87 -18.34
C GLU A 24 -29.07 31.69 -17.36
N LEU A 25 -29.97 31.02 -16.62
CA LEU A 25 -30.82 31.61 -15.58
C LEU A 25 -30.15 31.40 -14.23
N LEU A 26 -29.61 32.47 -13.63
CA LEU A 26 -29.00 32.39 -12.30
C LEU A 26 -30.05 31.96 -11.26
N SER A 27 -29.72 31.01 -10.39
CA SER A 27 -30.65 30.58 -9.34
C SER A 27 -30.99 31.73 -8.38
N ALA A 28 -32.22 31.76 -7.85
CA ALA A 28 -32.67 32.74 -6.86
C ALA A 28 -31.72 32.84 -5.64
N ASN A 29 -31.11 31.71 -5.26
CA ASN A 29 -30.15 31.65 -4.16
C ASN A 29 -28.79 32.28 -4.54
N THR A 30 -28.36 32.12 -5.79
CA THR A 30 -27.15 32.75 -6.32
C THR A 30 -27.30 34.27 -6.39
N VAL A 31 -28.45 34.76 -6.86
CA VAL A 31 -28.77 36.19 -6.90
C VAL A 31 -28.80 36.78 -5.49
N ARG A 32 -29.43 36.10 -4.54
CA ARG A 32 -29.47 36.50 -3.13
C ARG A 32 -28.07 36.56 -2.50
N ASN A 33 -27.24 35.55 -2.70
CA ASN A 33 -25.90 35.49 -2.11
C ASN A 33 -24.96 36.54 -2.70
N ARG A 34 -25.11 36.86 -4.00
CA ARG A 34 -24.47 38.02 -4.61
C ARG A 34 -24.99 39.30 -3.96
N CYS A 35 -26.29 39.59 -3.95
CA CYS A 35 -26.81 40.79 -3.28
C CYS A 35 -26.38 40.94 -1.81
N ARG A 36 -26.25 39.83 -1.07
CA ARG A 36 -25.78 39.84 0.31
C ARG A 36 -24.29 40.19 0.43
N LYS A 37 -23.44 39.59 -0.41
CA LYS A 37 -22.01 39.95 -0.54
C LYS A 37 -21.82 41.40 -0.97
N TRP A 38 -22.70 41.92 -1.82
CA TRP A 38 -22.63 43.28 -2.32
C TRP A 38 -23.09 44.29 -1.27
N ARG A 39 -24.13 43.99 -0.48
CA ARG A 39 -24.50 44.78 0.70
C ARG A 39 -23.38 44.87 1.72
N THR A 40 -22.70 43.76 2.01
CA THR A 40 -21.56 43.76 2.93
C THR A 40 -20.34 44.50 2.39
N LYS A 41 -20.24 44.69 1.06
CA LYS A 41 -19.11 45.36 0.42
C LYS A 41 -19.30 46.88 0.25
N PHE A 42 -20.54 47.38 0.28
CA PHE A 42 -20.86 48.77 -0.10
C PHE A 42 -21.75 49.50 0.93
N ASP A 43 -21.79 49.06 2.18
CA ASP A 43 -22.69 49.63 3.21
C ASP A 43 -22.33 51.06 3.66
N GLU A 44 -21.29 51.70 3.11
CA GLU A 44 -20.83 53.03 3.61
C GLU A 44 -20.77 54.18 2.60
N SER A 45 -20.93 53.99 1.27
CA SER A 45 -21.04 55.14 0.35
C SER A 45 -21.55 54.77 -1.04
N LEU A 46 -22.54 55.52 -1.53
CA LEU A 46 -23.06 55.46 -2.90
C LEU A 46 -21.99 55.86 -3.93
N GLU A 47 -21.03 56.73 -3.56
CA GLU A 47 -19.95 57.19 -4.43
C GLU A 47 -18.92 56.07 -4.67
N ALA A 48 -18.67 55.21 -3.68
CA ALA A 48 -17.82 54.04 -3.83
C ALA A 48 -18.43 53.00 -4.79
N ALA A 49 -19.76 52.88 -4.80
CA ALA A 49 -20.46 52.02 -5.75
C ALA A 49 -20.41 52.58 -7.18
N VAL A 50 -20.66 53.89 -7.36
CA VAL A 50 -20.66 54.55 -8.68
C VAL A 50 -19.28 54.50 -9.35
N LYS A 51 -18.21 54.73 -8.58
CA LYS A 51 -16.82 54.63 -9.06
C LYS A 51 -16.44 53.22 -9.50
N SER A 52 -16.92 52.18 -8.81
CA SER A 52 -16.60 50.78 -9.12
C SER A 52 -17.34 50.23 -10.36
N PHE A 53 -18.37 50.93 -10.83
CA PHE A 53 -19.12 50.58 -12.05
C PHE A 53 -18.81 51.46 -13.27
N GLY A 54 -17.90 52.44 -13.12
CA GLY A 54 -17.50 53.32 -14.22
C GLY A 54 -18.61 54.27 -14.69
N LEU A 55 -19.55 54.63 -13.81
CA LEU A 55 -20.65 55.53 -14.13
C LEU A 55 -20.30 56.96 -13.73
N GLU A 56 -20.55 57.94 -14.60
CA GLU A 56 -20.36 59.36 -14.25
C GLU A 56 -21.48 59.87 -13.34
N THR A 57 -21.10 60.58 -12.28
CA THR A 57 -21.98 61.09 -11.21
C THR A 57 -23.05 62.09 -11.67
N ASN A 58 -22.97 62.61 -12.90
CA ASN A 58 -23.86 63.63 -13.42
C ASN A 58 -25.23 63.12 -13.90
N SER A 59 -25.45 61.79 -13.94
CA SER A 59 -26.69 61.22 -14.52
C SER A 59 -27.82 60.97 -13.50
N ILE A 60 -27.58 61.15 -12.19
CA ILE A 60 -28.55 60.79 -11.14
C ILE A 60 -29.11 62.05 -10.47
N SER A 61 -29.71 62.93 -11.27
CA SER A 61 -30.46 64.06 -10.72
C SER A 61 -31.72 64.38 -11.53
N ARG A 62 -32.44 63.37 -12.04
CA ARG A 62 -33.82 63.56 -12.54
C ARG A 62 -34.54 62.22 -12.69
N ALA A 63 -35.17 61.75 -11.61
CA ALA A 63 -36.35 60.88 -11.68
C ALA A 63 -36.94 60.66 -10.28
N LYS A 64 -37.75 61.61 -9.81
CA LYS A 64 -38.74 61.38 -8.75
C LYS A 64 -40.14 61.54 -9.36
N LYS A 65 -40.91 60.45 -9.32
CA LYS A 65 -42.38 60.32 -9.56
C LYS A 65 -42.79 60.56 -11.03
N THR A 66 -43.65 59.77 -11.66
CA THR A 66 -45.00 59.28 -11.32
C THR A 66 -45.35 58.13 -12.31
N LYS A 67 -45.80 56.95 -11.86
CA LYS A 67 -47.17 56.38 -11.98
C LYS A 67 -47.92 56.57 -13.32
N GLU A 68 -48.17 55.47 -14.07
CA GLU A 68 -49.49 54.95 -14.51
C GLU A 68 -49.45 54.02 -15.75
N THR A 69 -49.99 52.80 -15.56
CA THR A 69 -51.02 52.07 -16.34
C THR A 69 -50.96 51.93 -17.87
N VAL A 70 -50.71 50.68 -18.30
CA VAL A 70 -51.34 49.87 -19.36
C VAL A 70 -51.89 50.55 -20.62
N SER A 71 -51.39 50.16 -21.81
CA SER A 71 -52.25 49.69 -22.92
C SER A 71 -51.49 48.86 -23.96
N ARG A 72 -52.21 47.86 -24.50
CA ARG A 72 -51.83 46.99 -25.63
C ARG A 72 -51.81 47.79 -26.94
N GLY A 73 -50.90 47.44 -27.85
CA GLY A 73 -50.95 47.93 -29.23
C GLY A 73 -50.02 47.14 -30.16
N CYS A 74 -50.55 46.06 -30.73
CA CYS A 74 -50.04 45.45 -31.95
C CYS A 74 -50.35 46.38 -33.13
N GLN A 75 -49.36 46.79 -33.92
CA GLN A 75 -49.52 46.95 -35.37
C GLN A 75 -48.19 47.08 -36.12
N THR A 76 -48.20 46.36 -37.24
CA THR A 76 -47.24 46.24 -38.33
C THR A 76 -47.41 47.37 -39.36
N LYS A 77 -46.29 47.84 -39.93
CA LYS A 77 -46.02 48.25 -41.34
C LYS A 77 -44.84 49.24 -41.38
N LYS A 78 -43.71 48.88 -42.00
CA LYS A 78 -43.34 49.01 -43.43
C LYS A 78 -42.97 50.45 -43.85
N LEU A 79 -41.70 50.61 -44.21
CA LEU A 79 -41.07 51.55 -45.16
C LEU A 79 -39.74 50.83 -45.51
N THR A 80 -39.60 50.05 -46.58
CA THR A 80 -39.47 50.39 -48.01
C THR A 80 -38.53 51.56 -48.30
N VAL A 81 -37.33 51.26 -48.81
CA VAL A 81 -36.66 52.03 -49.86
C VAL A 81 -36.03 51.02 -50.82
N ASP A 82 -36.14 51.38 -52.09
CA ASP A 82 -36.11 50.56 -53.29
C ASP A 82 -34.74 50.04 -53.74
N GLN A 83 -34.88 49.04 -54.60
CA GLN A 83 -33.90 48.51 -55.52
C GLN A 83 -33.27 49.61 -56.40
N GLN A 84 -31.97 49.49 -56.62
CA GLN A 84 -31.43 49.52 -57.99
C GLN A 84 -30.26 48.55 -58.12
N THR A 85 -30.50 47.58 -58.99
CA THR A 85 -29.60 46.60 -59.60
C THR A 85 -28.34 47.21 -60.20
N GLN A 86 -27.19 46.62 -59.89
CA GLN A 86 -26.18 46.32 -60.92
C GLN A 86 -25.74 44.86 -60.78
N THR A 87 -25.87 44.19 -61.92
CA THR A 87 -25.49 42.82 -62.29
C THR A 87 -24.03 42.48 -62.00
N GLU A 88 -23.81 41.42 -61.24
CA GLU A 88 -22.66 40.52 -61.45
C GLU A 88 -23.21 39.11 -61.66
N HIS A 89 -23.30 38.77 -62.94
CA HIS A 89 -23.43 37.41 -63.45
C HIS A 89 -22.15 36.60 -63.19
N SER A 90 -22.34 35.27 -63.21
CA SER A 90 -21.37 34.18 -63.33
C SER A 90 -20.58 33.78 -62.07
N CYS A 91 -21.15 32.84 -61.30
CA CYS A 91 -20.39 31.71 -60.72
C CYS A 91 -21.32 30.63 -60.12
N GLN A 92 -22.56 30.97 -59.75
CA GLN A 92 -23.47 30.02 -59.08
C GLN A 92 -24.19 29.05 -60.03
N ASP A 93 -24.45 29.45 -61.28
CA ASP A 93 -25.01 28.55 -62.30
C ASP A 93 -23.95 27.57 -62.86
N ASP A 94 -22.65 27.88 -62.72
CA ASP A 94 -21.57 27.01 -63.20
C ASP A 94 -21.27 25.84 -62.24
N VAL A 95 -21.33 26.03 -60.92
CA VAL A 95 -21.01 24.96 -59.95
C VAL A 95 -22.09 23.87 -59.91
N THR A 96 -23.37 24.23 -60.07
CA THR A 96 -24.47 23.24 -60.14
C THR A 96 -24.48 22.48 -61.47
N THR A 97 -24.11 23.14 -62.57
CA THR A 97 -23.93 22.51 -63.89
C THR A 97 -22.72 21.57 -63.90
N VAL A 98 -21.61 21.94 -63.27
CA VAL A 98 -20.42 21.08 -63.10
C VAL A 98 -20.69 19.89 -62.17
N LEU A 99 -21.38 20.08 -61.03
CA LEU A 99 -21.73 18.98 -60.12
C LEU A 99 -22.69 17.95 -60.75
N SER A 100 -23.55 18.38 -61.69
CA SER A 100 -24.41 17.46 -62.44
C SER A 100 -23.63 16.61 -63.45
N SER A 101 -22.53 17.14 -63.98
CA SER A 101 -21.60 16.45 -64.89
C SER A 101 -20.71 15.44 -64.16
N CYS A 102 -20.46 15.63 -62.86
CA CYS A 102 -19.64 14.72 -62.05
C CYS A 102 -20.31 13.40 -61.66
N LYS A 103 -21.64 13.26 -61.83
CA LYS A 103 -22.35 12.00 -61.50
C LYS A 103 -22.05 10.84 -62.47
N ALA A 104 -21.38 11.11 -63.60
CA ALA A 104 -21.04 10.13 -64.63
C ALA A 104 -19.52 9.85 -64.72
N LEU A 105 -18.69 10.45 -63.87
CA LEU A 105 -17.24 10.26 -63.90
C LEU A 105 -16.83 8.96 -63.21
N THR A 106 -15.90 8.23 -63.83
CA THR A 106 -15.15 7.17 -63.15
C THR A 106 -14.23 7.77 -62.07
N GLN A 107 -13.83 6.98 -61.08
CA GLN A 107 -12.96 7.45 -59.99
C GLN A 107 -11.69 8.14 -60.51
N SER A 108 -11.07 7.63 -61.58
CA SER A 108 -9.88 8.22 -62.18
C SER A 108 -10.13 9.57 -62.86
N GLU A 109 -11.30 9.76 -63.46
CA GLU A 109 -11.67 11.02 -64.12
C GLU A 109 -12.02 12.10 -63.08
N PHE A 110 -12.65 11.70 -61.98
CA PHE A 110 -12.87 12.57 -60.83
C PHE A 110 -11.55 12.98 -60.17
N ASP A 111 -10.63 12.04 -59.96
CA ASP A 111 -9.30 12.33 -59.40
C ASP A 111 -8.51 13.29 -60.31
N SER A 112 -8.57 13.10 -61.62
CA SER A 112 -7.91 13.97 -62.61
C SER A 112 -8.53 15.37 -62.67
N PHE A 113 -9.86 15.48 -62.55
CA PHE A 113 -10.56 16.76 -62.43
C PHE A 113 -10.19 17.51 -61.14
N MET A 114 -10.14 16.80 -60.01
CA MET A 114 -9.73 17.37 -58.73
C MET A 114 -8.28 17.85 -58.77
N LEU A 115 -7.37 17.12 -59.41
CA LEU A 115 -5.97 17.54 -59.59
C LEU A 115 -5.82 18.84 -60.40
N MET A 116 -6.72 19.13 -61.34
CA MET A 116 -6.74 20.41 -62.07
C MET A 116 -7.37 21.56 -61.27
N LEU A 117 -8.38 21.27 -60.46
CA LEU A 117 -9.12 22.27 -59.69
C LEU A 117 -8.39 22.70 -58.41
N LEU A 118 -7.70 21.77 -57.74
CA LEU A 118 -7.03 21.99 -56.47
C LEU A 118 -5.98 23.13 -56.50
N PRO A 119 -5.11 23.27 -57.51
CA PRO A 119 -4.16 24.39 -57.58
C PRO A 119 -4.83 25.76 -57.61
N GLN A 120 -5.99 25.87 -58.27
CA GLN A 120 -6.76 27.12 -58.34
C GLN A 120 -7.45 27.44 -57.00
N ILE A 121 -7.93 26.42 -56.31
CA ILE A 121 -8.51 26.55 -54.96
C ILE A 121 -7.43 26.94 -53.94
N VAL A 122 -6.22 26.36 -54.03
CA VAL A 122 -5.10 26.61 -53.10
C VAL A 122 -4.55 28.02 -53.22
N GLN A 123 -4.65 28.64 -54.40
CA GLN A 123 -4.25 30.04 -54.63
C GLN A 123 -5.30 31.06 -54.18
N SER A 124 -6.51 30.62 -53.79
CA SER A 124 -7.56 31.49 -53.30
C SER A 124 -7.25 31.99 -51.88
N SER A 125 -7.51 33.27 -51.62
CA SER A 125 -7.50 33.85 -50.27
C SER A 125 -8.51 33.17 -49.31
N SER A 126 -9.45 32.39 -49.86
CA SER A 126 -10.50 31.69 -49.10
C SER A 126 -10.19 30.21 -48.83
N VAL A 127 -9.01 29.69 -49.20
CA VAL A 127 -8.65 28.25 -49.10
C VAL A 127 -8.84 27.68 -47.69
N LEU A 128 -8.46 28.44 -46.66
CA LEU A 128 -8.58 28.04 -45.26
C LEU A 128 -10.06 27.85 -44.85
N SER A 129 -10.91 28.80 -45.22
CA SER A 129 -12.36 28.74 -44.97
C SER A 129 -13.07 27.62 -45.74
N PHE A 130 -12.56 27.29 -46.93
CA PHE A 130 -13.04 26.16 -47.71
C PHE A 130 -12.64 24.83 -47.03
N GLY A 131 -11.40 24.72 -46.57
CA GLY A 131 -10.91 23.57 -45.83
C GLY A 131 -11.67 23.31 -44.54
N ASP A 132 -12.03 24.36 -43.79
CA ASP A 132 -12.86 24.26 -42.59
C ASP A 132 -14.28 23.74 -42.87
N LYS A 133 -14.92 24.22 -43.94
CA LYS A 133 -16.24 23.71 -44.38
C LYS A 133 -16.14 22.26 -44.82
N LEU A 134 -15.12 21.90 -45.59
CA LEU A 134 -14.89 20.53 -46.03
C LEU A 134 -14.67 19.60 -44.83
N PHE A 135 -13.83 20.00 -43.86
CA PHE A 135 -13.59 19.25 -42.63
C PHE A 135 -14.88 19.01 -41.85
N SER A 136 -15.73 20.04 -41.73
CA SER A 136 -17.03 19.94 -41.04
C SER A 136 -17.97 18.93 -41.71
N VAL A 137 -18.04 18.92 -43.04
CA VAL A 137 -18.83 17.95 -43.81
C VAL A 137 -18.31 16.53 -43.60
N VAL A 138 -16.99 16.34 -43.66
CA VAL A 138 -16.35 15.02 -43.48
C VAL A 138 -16.53 14.52 -42.05
N ALA A 139 -16.36 15.37 -41.04
CA ALA A 139 -16.56 15.01 -39.64
C ALA A 139 -18.00 14.58 -39.37
N THR A 140 -18.98 15.30 -39.93
CA THR A 140 -20.40 14.94 -39.87
C THR A 140 -20.66 13.57 -40.50
N ALA A 141 -20.11 13.32 -41.69
CA ALA A 141 -20.24 12.04 -42.38
C ALA A 141 -19.60 10.87 -41.62
N LYS A 142 -18.61 11.14 -40.77
CA LYS A 142 -17.96 10.15 -39.89
C LYS A 142 -18.60 10.04 -38.50
N ASN A 143 -19.77 10.66 -38.28
CA ASN A 143 -20.48 10.69 -37.00
C ASN A 143 -19.66 11.28 -35.84
N ILE A 144 -18.73 12.19 -36.14
CA ILE A 144 -18.03 12.97 -35.12
C ILE A 144 -18.89 14.19 -34.83
N SER A 145 -19.39 14.34 -33.60
CA SER A 145 -20.30 15.44 -33.23
C SER A 145 -19.62 16.59 -32.49
N THR A 146 -18.34 16.45 -32.15
CA THR A 146 -17.56 17.38 -31.31
C THR A 146 -16.35 17.94 -32.06
N TYR A 147 -16.55 18.47 -33.28
CA TYR A 147 -15.46 19.05 -34.08
C TYR A 147 -15.54 20.59 -34.10
N PRO A 148 -14.41 21.31 -34.01
CA PRO A 148 -14.39 22.76 -34.18
C PRO A 148 -14.56 23.13 -35.65
N THR A 149 -15.32 24.19 -35.93
CA THR A 149 -15.59 24.68 -37.28
C THR A 149 -14.38 25.37 -37.93
N ASP A 150 -13.31 25.61 -37.17
CA ASP A 150 -12.08 26.27 -37.60
C ASP A 150 -10.83 25.38 -37.44
N PHE A 151 -11.04 24.05 -37.32
CA PHE A 151 -9.96 23.10 -37.05
C PHE A 151 -8.89 23.05 -38.15
N PHE A 152 -9.30 23.09 -39.41
CA PHE A 152 -8.37 22.99 -40.54
C PHE A 152 -7.47 24.23 -40.56
N SER A 153 -8.06 25.42 -40.47
CA SER A 153 -7.34 26.68 -40.39
C SER A 153 -6.38 26.74 -39.20
N LYS A 154 -6.83 26.37 -38.00
CA LYS A 154 -5.98 26.37 -36.80
C LYS A 154 -4.85 25.35 -36.88
N SER A 155 -5.10 24.18 -37.47
CA SER A 155 -4.08 23.13 -37.62
C SER A 155 -2.95 23.57 -38.54
N ILE A 156 -3.29 24.17 -39.69
CA ILE A 156 -2.30 24.71 -40.63
C ILE A 156 -1.47 25.82 -39.95
N ASN A 157 -2.12 26.77 -39.29
CA ASN A 157 -1.43 27.85 -38.59
C ASN A 157 -0.52 27.33 -37.46
N ALA A 158 -0.99 26.36 -36.67
CA ALA A 158 -0.18 25.74 -35.61
C ALA A 158 1.04 25.01 -36.17
N MET A 159 0.91 24.32 -37.30
CA MET A 159 2.04 23.68 -37.97
C MET A 159 3.05 24.71 -38.52
N SER A 160 2.57 25.84 -39.07
CA SER A 160 3.45 26.95 -39.50
C SER A 160 4.23 27.51 -38.30
N THR A 161 3.55 27.80 -37.19
CA THR A 161 4.19 28.31 -35.97
C THR A 161 5.25 27.33 -35.45
N LEU A 162 4.97 26.02 -35.43
CA LEU A 162 5.96 25.02 -35.01
C LEU A 162 7.17 25.01 -35.94
N GLN A 163 6.96 25.09 -37.25
CA GLN A 163 8.02 25.13 -38.25
C GLN A 163 8.89 26.38 -38.12
N GLU A 164 8.28 27.56 -37.98
CA GLU A 164 8.96 28.85 -37.77
C GLU A 164 9.87 28.82 -36.52
N HIS A 165 9.47 28.07 -35.48
CA HIS A 165 10.23 27.94 -34.24
C HIS A 165 11.15 26.71 -34.19
N ASN A 166 11.36 26.04 -35.34
CA ASN A 166 12.17 24.83 -35.47
C ASN A 166 11.78 23.73 -34.47
N LYS A 167 10.47 23.54 -34.28
CA LYS A 167 9.89 22.49 -33.42
C LYS A 167 9.28 21.38 -34.28
N PRO A 168 9.32 20.11 -33.81
CA PRO A 168 8.68 19.02 -34.52
C PRO A 168 7.16 19.22 -34.58
N ASN A 169 6.52 18.71 -35.63
CA ASN A 169 5.06 18.73 -35.79
C ASN A 169 4.37 17.81 -34.78
N ILE A 170 4.21 18.31 -33.56
CA ILE A 170 3.57 17.58 -32.45
C ILE A 170 2.09 17.33 -32.70
N LEU A 171 1.42 18.16 -33.51
CA LEU A 171 0.01 17.99 -33.87
C LEU A 171 -0.19 16.68 -34.65
N TYR A 172 0.63 16.45 -35.68
CA TYR A 172 0.64 15.20 -36.43
C TYR A 172 1.05 14.01 -35.55
N LYS A 173 2.12 14.15 -34.75
CA LYS A 173 2.58 13.05 -33.87
C LYS A 173 1.52 12.65 -32.85
N PHE A 174 0.79 13.61 -32.29
CA PHE A 174 -0.31 13.34 -31.36
C PHE A 174 -1.49 12.63 -32.03
N ALA A 175 -1.86 13.06 -33.25
CA ALA A 175 -2.87 12.36 -34.04
C ALA A 175 -2.43 10.92 -34.38
N HIS A 176 -1.16 10.72 -34.74
CA HIS A 176 -0.59 9.42 -35.08
C HIS A 176 -0.65 8.43 -33.91
N ILE A 177 -0.25 8.84 -32.70
CA ILE A 177 -0.23 7.94 -31.53
C ILE A 177 -1.63 7.58 -31.01
N LEU A 178 -2.65 8.37 -31.34
CA LEU A 178 -4.05 8.09 -31.01
C LEU A 178 -4.78 7.27 -32.08
N SER A 179 -4.38 7.39 -33.35
CA SER A 179 -5.00 6.69 -34.48
C SER A 179 -4.34 5.37 -34.85
N THR A 180 -3.10 5.16 -34.40
CA THR A 180 -2.33 3.94 -34.69
C THR A 180 -2.36 3.01 -33.47
N ASN A 181 -2.66 1.73 -33.70
CA ASN A 181 -2.63 0.72 -32.66
C ASN A 181 -1.24 0.08 -32.53
N ARG A 182 -0.95 -0.46 -31.34
CA ARG A 182 0.26 -1.27 -31.14
C ARG A 182 0.19 -2.55 -31.98
N PRO A 183 1.31 -3.05 -32.50
CA PRO A 183 1.32 -4.30 -33.26
C PRO A 183 0.70 -5.45 -32.46
N GLY A 184 -0.30 -6.13 -33.05
CA GLY A 184 -0.98 -7.26 -32.42
C GLY A 184 -2.03 -6.91 -31.36
N THR A 185 -2.38 -5.63 -31.17
CA THR A 185 -3.44 -5.22 -30.23
C THR A 185 -4.45 -4.25 -30.85
N SER A 186 -5.59 -4.09 -30.20
CA SER A 186 -6.59 -3.04 -30.51
C SER A 186 -6.36 -1.75 -29.71
N THR A 187 -5.20 -1.61 -29.06
CA THR A 187 -4.92 -0.47 -28.17
C THR A 187 -4.05 0.58 -28.87
N PRO A 188 -4.38 1.88 -28.73
CA PRO A 188 -3.59 2.95 -29.32
C PRO A 188 -2.16 2.98 -28.77
N LEU A 189 -1.22 3.57 -29.52
CA LEU A 189 0.18 3.71 -29.07
C LEU A 189 0.27 4.44 -27.73
N LEU A 190 -0.50 5.53 -27.58
CA LEU A 190 -0.75 6.22 -26.30
C LEU A 190 -2.05 5.71 -25.69
N GLN A 191 -1.95 5.05 -24.53
CA GLN A 191 -3.12 4.57 -23.79
C GLN A 191 -3.89 5.76 -23.19
N ILE A 192 -5.17 5.87 -23.55
CA ILE A 192 -6.04 7.01 -23.19
C ILE A 192 -6.49 6.91 -21.72
N ASP A 193 -6.52 5.70 -21.17
CA ASP A 193 -6.90 5.35 -19.79
C ASP A 193 -5.72 5.43 -18.80
N ARG A 194 -4.62 6.08 -19.18
CA ARG A 194 -3.40 6.19 -18.38
C ARG A 194 -2.96 7.63 -18.19
N MET A 195 -2.32 7.88 -17.05
CA MET A 195 -1.83 9.19 -16.63
C MET A 195 -1.15 10.04 -17.72
N PRO A 196 -0.27 9.51 -18.60
CA PRO A 196 0.35 10.35 -19.63
C PRO A 196 -0.67 11.08 -20.51
N PHE A 197 -1.81 10.44 -20.81
CA PHE A 197 -2.90 11.08 -21.53
C PHE A 197 -3.60 12.13 -20.65
N GLY A 198 -3.98 11.78 -19.42
CA GLY A 198 -4.64 12.70 -18.50
C GLY A 198 -3.84 13.97 -18.18
N LEU A 199 -2.51 13.85 -18.04
CA LEU A 199 -1.61 14.99 -17.87
C LEU A 199 -1.60 15.89 -19.12
N LEU A 200 -1.48 15.29 -20.31
CA LEU A 200 -1.51 16.03 -21.58
C LEU A 200 -2.84 16.75 -21.77
N GLN A 201 -3.96 16.06 -21.49
CA GLN A 201 -5.29 16.65 -21.49
C GLN A 201 -5.34 17.86 -20.56
N TYR A 202 -4.88 17.72 -19.31
CA TYR A 202 -4.87 18.81 -18.34
C TYR A 202 -4.04 20.01 -18.82
N GLN A 203 -2.87 19.79 -19.43
CA GLN A 203 -2.07 20.88 -20.01
C GLN A 203 -2.83 21.59 -21.14
N MET A 204 -3.41 20.82 -22.07
CA MET A 204 -4.11 21.37 -23.23
C MET A 204 -5.37 22.15 -22.81
N GLU A 205 -6.14 21.63 -21.86
CA GLU A 205 -7.29 22.34 -21.27
C GLU A 205 -6.85 23.60 -20.53
N PHE A 206 -5.77 23.55 -19.75
CA PHE A 206 -5.29 24.71 -19.01
C PHE A 206 -4.90 25.87 -19.91
N PHE A 207 -4.11 25.61 -20.97
CA PHE A 207 -3.65 26.65 -21.90
C PHE A 207 -4.71 27.07 -22.93
N SER A 208 -5.84 26.37 -23.02
CA SER A 208 -6.97 26.77 -23.86
C SER A 208 -8.13 27.40 -23.07
N ALA A 209 -8.12 27.28 -21.74
CA ALA A 209 -9.16 27.81 -20.88
C ALA A 209 -8.99 29.31 -20.62
N THR A 210 -10.11 30.02 -20.66
CA THR A 210 -10.25 31.41 -20.23
C THR A 210 -10.47 31.55 -18.72
N ASN A 211 -10.76 30.44 -18.05
CA ASN A 211 -10.98 30.39 -16.61
C ASN A 211 -10.56 29.02 -16.05
N VAL A 212 -9.85 29.01 -14.92
CA VAL A 212 -9.38 27.77 -14.27
C VAL A 212 -10.50 26.78 -13.90
N HIS A 213 -11.74 27.25 -13.72
CA HIS A 213 -12.90 26.39 -13.47
C HIS A 213 -13.36 25.57 -14.68
N GLN A 214 -12.88 25.89 -15.89
CA GLN A 214 -13.14 25.13 -17.12
C GLN A 214 -12.23 23.91 -17.26
N VAL A 215 -11.16 23.83 -16.46
CA VAL A 215 -10.15 22.76 -16.54
C VAL A 215 -10.57 21.60 -15.66
N SER A 216 -10.65 20.41 -16.24
CA SER A 216 -11.03 19.19 -15.55
C SER A 216 -9.81 18.29 -15.30
N ILE A 217 -9.80 17.58 -14.17
CA ILE A 217 -8.74 16.61 -13.86
C ILE A 217 -9.28 15.23 -14.22
N SER A 218 -8.60 14.53 -15.13
CA SER A 218 -8.97 13.15 -15.44
C SER A 218 -8.68 12.23 -14.24
N PRO A 219 -9.48 11.16 -14.03
CA PRO A 219 -9.28 10.26 -12.88
C PRO A 219 -7.89 9.60 -12.84
N ASP A 220 -7.36 9.24 -14.00
CA ASP A 220 -6.04 8.62 -14.17
C ASP A 220 -4.89 9.59 -13.82
N TYR A 221 -5.05 10.87 -14.12
CA TYR A 221 -4.08 11.91 -13.73
C TYR A 221 -4.21 12.28 -12.24
N ALA A 222 -5.43 12.35 -11.71
CA ALA A 222 -5.69 12.63 -10.30
C ALA A 222 -4.99 11.61 -9.38
N SER A 223 -5.20 10.31 -9.63
CA SER A 223 -4.62 9.23 -8.81
C SER A 223 -3.09 9.24 -8.81
N TRP A 224 -2.47 9.51 -9.95
CA TRP A 224 -1.01 9.65 -10.02
C TRP A 224 -0.51 10.89 -9.30
N LEU A 225 -1.19 12.03 -9.46
CA LEU A 225 -0.81 13.28 -8.84
C LEU A 225 -0.90 13.20 -7.30
N GLU A 226 -1.92 12.52 -6.78
CA GLU A 226 -2.06 12.18 -5.35
C GLU A 226 -0.87 11.36 -4.86
N SER A 227 -0.50 10.31 -5.60
CA SER A 227 0.66 9.46 -5.29
C SER A 227 1.96 10.27 -5.22
N MET A 228 2.20 11.14 -6.21
CA MET A 228 3.42 11.98 -6.24
C MET A 228 3.43 13.03 -5.12
N CYS A 229 2.27 13.57 -4.75
CA CYS A 229 2.15 14.50 -3.63
C CYS A 229 2.34 13.83 -2.27
N ALA A 230 1.95 12.56 -2.13
CA ALA A 230 2.18 11.75 -0.94
C ALA A 230 3.67 11.41 -0.76
N GLU A 231 4.34 10.96 -1.82
CA GLU A 231 5.77 10.58 -1.80
C GLU A 231 6.72 11.78 -1.66
N PHE A 232 6.35 12.93 -2.24
CA PHE A 232 7.19 14.12 -2.25
C PHE A 232 6.43 15.38 -1.78
N PRO A 233 6.04 15.44 -0.49
CA PRO A 233 5.18 16.50 0.02
C PRO A 233 5.80 17.88 -0.24
N THR A 234 5.02 18.79 -0.81
CA THR A 234 5.36 20.19 -1.15
C THR A 234 6.50 20.42 -2.15
N ARG A 235 7.52 19.55 -2.22
CA ARG A 235 8.67 19.69 -3.13
C ARG A 235 8.28 19.39 -4.57
N PHE A 236 7.49 18.33 -4.79
CA PHE A 236 7.05 17.96 -6.13
C PHE A 236 6.22 19.08 -6.76
N LEU A 237 5.18 19.57 -6.08
CA LEU A 237 4.34 20.65 -6.62
C LEU A 237 5.09 21.98 -6.80
N ARG A 238 6.08 22.29 -5.96
CA ARG A 238 6.93 23.48 -6.15
C ARG A 238 7.83 23.36 -7.39
N LEU A 239 8.43 22.18 -7.58
CA LEU A 239 9.25 21.88 -8.75
C LEU A 239 8.40 21.85 -10.04
N PHE A 240 7.22 21.24 -9.95
CA PHE A 240 6.32 21.00 -11.09
C PHE A 240 5.62 22.28 -11.57
N ARG A 241 5.19 23.17 -10.65
CA ARG A 241 4.44 24.39 -11.01
C ARG A 241 5.33 25.58 -11.39
N GLY A 242 6.55 25.70 -10.87
CA GLY A 242 7.38 26.90 -11.03
C GLY A 242 6.79 28.14 -10.28
N PRO A 243 7.27 29.36 -10.55
CA PRO A 243 6.78 30.60 -9.92
C PRO A 243 5.43 31.01 -10.51
N GLY A 244 4.34 30.34 -10.12
CA GLY A 244 3.04 30.41 -10.81
C GLY A 244 2.44 31.80 -11.09
N TRP A 245 1.61 32.32 -10.18
CA TRP A 245 0.91 33.62 -10.34
C TRP A 245 1.68 34.80 -9.74
N SER A 246 2.99 34.63 -9.53
CA SER A 246 3.80 35.64 -8.83
C SER A 246 3.81 36.95 -9.59
N GLY A 247 3.26 38.01 -8.98
CA GLY A 247 3.17 39.35 -9.58
C GLY A 247 1.78 39.75 -10.11
N LEU A 248 0.78 38.85 -10.05
CA LEU A 248 -0.61 39.15 -10.45
C LEU A 248 -1.51 39.39 -9.24
N GLU A 249 -2.48 40.31 -9.36
CA GLU A 249 -3.48 40.54 -8.32
C GLU A 249 -4.41 39.32 -8.17
N SER A 250 -4.86 39.04 -6.94
CA SER A 250 -5.73 37.88 -6.62
C SER A 250 -7.05 37.79 -7.41
N THR A 251 -7.43 38.88 -8.07
CA THR A 251 -8.62 39.03 -8.93
C THR A 251 -8.36 38.66 -10.40
N ASP A 252 -7.11 38.53 -10.82
CA ASP A 252 -6.69 38.27 -12.21
C ASP A 252 -6.09 36.85 -12.36
N LEU A 253 -6.95 35.83 -12.17
CA LEU A 253 -6.62 34.41 -12.27
C LEU A 253 -6.92 33.86 -13.69
N ASP A 254 -6.48 34.56 -14.72
CA ASP A 254 -6.61 34.14 -16.13
C ASP A 254 -5.49 33.14 -16.49
N PRO A 255 -5.79 31.85 -16.81
CA PRO A 255 -4.78 30.85 -17.17
C PRO A 255 -3.81 31.30 -18.27
N LEU A 256 -4.26 32.19 -19.16
CA LEU A 256 -3.46 32.75 -20.26
C LEU A 256 -2.34 33.70 -19.80
N LYS A 257 -2.39 34.17 -18.55
CA LYS A 257 -1.39 35.07 -17.93
C LYS A 257 -0.45 34.36 -16.96
N ALA A 258 -0.63 33.05 -16.75
CA ALA A 258 0.14 32.30 -15.76
C ALA A 258 1.55 31.96 -16.27
N HIS A 259 2.58 32.25 -15.46
CA HIS A 259 3.96 31.84 -15.73
C HIS A 259 4.28 30.53 -15.00
N ILE A 260 3.93 29.41 -15.60
CA ILE A 260 4.07 28.08 -15.01
C ILE A 260 4.95 27.17 -15.86
N ASN A 261 5.68 26.26 -15.21
CA ASN A 261 6.46 25.23 -15.91
C ASN A 261 5.56 24.10 -16.42
N VAL A 262 4.68 23.59 -15.56
CA VAL A 262 3.66 22.57 -15.87
C VAL A 262 2.38 22.92 -15.12
N ALA A 263 1.25 22.93 -15.82
CA ALA A 263 -0.06 23.18 -15.21
C ALA A 263 -0.41 22.04 -14.25
N ALA A 264 -0.86 22.40 -13.05
CA ALA A 264 -1.32 21.42 -12.07
C ALA A 264 -2.40 22.02 -11.16
N PRO A 265 -3.29 21.16 -10.61
CA PRO A 265 -4.28 21.52 -9.59
C PRO A 265 -3.66 22.25 -8.38
N SER A 266 -4.48 23.05 -7.69
CA SER A 266 -4.04 23.69 -6.44
C SER A 266 -3.86 22.68 -5.31
N LEU A 267 -2.94 22.99 -4.39
CA LEU A 267 -2.70 22.19 -3.18
C LEU A 267 -4.00 21.98 -2.37
N ASP A 268 -4.85 23.00 -2.28
CA ASP A 268 -6.16 22.93 -1.63
C ASP A 268 -7.19 22.04 -2.35
N THR A 269 -7.09 21.93 -3.67
CA THR A 269 -7.93 21.01 -4.45
C THR A 269 -7.48 19.57 -4.22
N MET A 270 -6.17 19.34 -4.18
CA MET A 270 -5.59 18.04 -3.82
C MET A 270 -5.92 17.63 -2.40
N TYR A 271 -5.82 18.54 -1.43
CA TYR A 271 -6.21 18.25 -0.05
C TYR A 271 -7.71 18.00 0.12
N ARG A 272 -8.57 18.61 -0.69
CA ARG A 272 -10.00 18.29 -0.70
C ARG A 272 -10.26 16.91 -1.27
N LEU A 273 -9.60 16.56 -2.38
CA LEU A 273 -9.74 15.24 -3.01
C LEU A 273 -9.27 14.13 -2.06
N ALA A 274 -8.11 14.29 -1.42
CA ALA A 274 -7.62 13.40 -0.37
C ALA A 274 -8.52 13.35 0.89
N GLN A 275 -9.26 14.41 1.21
CA GLN A 275 -10.23 14.43 2.32
C GLN A 275 -11.58 13.78 1.95
N THR A 276 -11.90 13.70 0.66
CA THR A 276 -13.09 12.99 0.15
C THR A 276 -12.86 11.50 -0.09
N GLU A 277 -11.61 11.03 -0.08
CA GLU A 277 -11.31 9.60 -0.09
C GLU A 277 -11.74 8.95 1.23
N LYS A 278 -12.42 7.80 1.13
CA LYS A 278 -12.86 6.98 2.27
C LYS A 278 -11.72 6.23 2.98
N PHE A 279 -10.47 6.54 2.65
CA PHE A 279 -9.29 5.99 3.31
C PHE A 279 -8.88 6.93 4.45
N ASP A 280 -9.55 6.82 5.60
CA ASP A 280 -9.05 7.45 6.81
C ASP A 280 -7.91 6.61 7.39
N GLY A 281 -6.81 7.21 7.86
CA GLY A 281 -5.71 6.47 8.51
C GLY A 281 -6.09 5.85 9.88
N ASN A 282 -7.35 5.45 10.02
CA ASN A 282 -7.95 4.88 11.21
C ASN A 282 -7.62 3.37 11.26
N SER A 283 -7.39 2.85 12.46
CA SER A 283 -7.10 1.43 12.70
C SER A 283 -8.34 0.53 12.60
N SER A 284 -9.47 1.07 12.13
CA SER A 284 -10.67 0.31 11.82
C SER A 284 -10.53 -0.37 10.46
N ILE A 285 -11.21 -1.50 10.30
CA ILE A 285 -11.32 -2.15 8.99
C ILE A 285 -12.03 -1.19 8.03
N HIS A 286 -11.42 -0.94 6.88
CA HIS A 286 -11.98 -0.16 5.78
C HIS A 286 -13.07 -0.98 5.07
N ILE A 287 -14.25 -1.04 5.68
CA ILE A 287 -15.41 -1.79 5.15
C ILE A 287 -15.73 -1.36 3.71
N ALA A 288 -15.62 -0.08 3.39
CA ALA A 288 -15.86 0.43 2.03
C ALA A 288 -14.92 -0.18 0.97
N ALA A 289 -13.68 -0.50 1.32
CA ALA A 289 -12.74 -1.16 0.41
C ALA A 289 -13.16 -2.62 0.17
N LEU A 290 -13.58 -3.32 1.23
CA LEU A 290 -14.13 -4.68 1.13
C LEU A 290 -15.43 -4.71 0.33
N GLU A 291 -16.35 -3.76 0.53
CA GLU A 291 -17.60 -3.64 -0.23
C GLU A 291 -17.32 -3.44 -1.73
N SER A 292 -16.39 -2.54 -2.06
CA SER A 292 -15.97 -2.30 -3.45
C SER A 292 -15.39 -3.57 -4.08
N PHE A 293 -14.55 -4.29 -3.33
CA PHE A 293 -13.97 -5.56 -3.78
C PHE A 293 -15.05 -6.64 -3.99
N ALA A 294 -15.96 -6.80 -3.03
CA ALA A 294 -17.06 -7.77 -3.11
C ALA A 294 -18.02 -7.47 -4.26
N LYS A 295 -18.30 -6.19 -4.53
CA LYS A 295 -19.11 -5.77 -5.68
C LYS A 295 -18.43 -6.10 -7.01
N MET A 296 -17.10 -5.95 -7.08
CA MET A 296 -16.33 -6.28 -8.27
C MET A 296 -16.24 -7.80 -8.48
N LYS A 297 -16.18 -8.57 -7.39
CA LYS A 297 -16.02 -10.03 -7.41
C LYS A 297 -16.95 -10.74 -6.41
N PRO A 298 -18.25 -10.87 -6.73
CA PRO A 298 -19.21 -11.53 -5.85
C PRO A 298 -18.85 -13.00 -5.63
N GLY A 299 -18.90 -13.48 -4.37
CA GLY A 299 -18.59 -14.88 -4.05
C GLY A 299 -17.12 -15.26 -4.18
N ALA A 300 -16.21 -14.30 -4.33
CA ALA A 300 -14.80 -14.59 -4.51
C ALA A 300 -14.17 -15.23 -3.28
N ARG A 301 -13.26 -16.17 -3.54
CA ARG A 301 -12.35 -16.77 -2.58
C ARG A 301 -11.17 -15.83 -2.35
N VAL A 302 -10.91 -15.46 -1.09
CA VAL A 302 -9.97 -14.38 -0.76
C VAL A 302 -8.93 -14.76 0.27
N TRP A 303 -7.70 -14.31 0.05
CA TRP A 303 -6.60 -14.38 1.00
C TRP A 303 -6.40 -13.03 1.69
N PHE A 304 -6.11 -13.07 2.99
CA PHE A 304 -5.67 -11.93 3.76
C PHE A 304 -4.16 -11.97 3.91
N LYS A 305 -3.46 -10.91 3.50
CA LYS A 305 -2.02 -10.77 3.73
C LYS A 305 -1.82 -9.74 4.84
N ALA A 306 -1.13 -10.12 5.91
CA ALA A 306 -0.66 -9.21 6.94
C ALA A 306 0.84 -8.97 6.75
N ASP A 307 1.23 -7.70 6.57
CA ASP A 307 2.60 -7.29 6.27
C ASP A 307 3.01 -6.18 7.23
N ALA A 308 4.11 -6.39 7.96
CA ALA A 308 4.70 -5.38 8.82
C ALA A 308 5.61 -4.46 8.00
N CYS A 309 5.49 -3.16 8.22
CA CYS A 309 6.29 -2.15 7.53
C CYS A 309 6.87 -1.16 8.53
N ASP A 310 8.15 -0.85 8.43
CA ASP A 310 8.79 0.18 9.24
C ASP A 310 8.14 1.56 8.98
N LEU A 311 7.75 2.24 10.06
CA LEU A 311 7.30 3.61 9.98
C LEU A 311 8.50 4.56 10.10
N LYS A 312 8.71 5.41 9.09
CA LYS A 312 9.62 6.55 9.25
C LYS A 312 9.02 7.50 10.29
N VAL A 313 9.80 7.76 11.35
CA VAL A 313 9.53 8.66 12.50
C VAL A 313 9.00 10.06 12.10
N ALA A 314 9.13 10.47 10.83
CA ALA A 314 8.72 11.77 10.32
C ALA A 314 7.20 12.02 10.25
N LEU A 315 6.33 11.03 10.51
CA LEU A 315 4.87 11.17 10.40
C LEU A 315 4.13 11.44 11.72
N GLN A 316 4.83 11.87 12.77
CA GLN A 316 4.29 11.88 14.15
C GLN A 316 3.44 13.11 14.52
N THR A 317 3.44 14.17 13.71
CA THR A 317 2.50 15.29 13.86
C THR A 317 2.21 15.90 12.51
N SER A 318 0.95 15.92 12.10
CA SER A 318 0.55 16.68 10.91
C SER A 318 0.86 18.17 11.12
N THR A 319 1.04 18.91 10.03
CA THR A 319 1.16 20.39 10.05
C THR A 319 -0.05 21.10 10.69
N LYS A 320 -1.12 20.36 11.03
CA LYS A 320 -2.32 20.84 11.74
C LYS A 320 -2.31 20.52 13.23
N GLY A 321 -1.20 20.02 13.80
CA GLY A 321 -1.10 19.65 15.22
C GLY A 321 -1.83 18.36 15.60
N LYS A 322 -2.44 17.64 14.64
CA LYS A 322 -2.98 16.30 14.89
C LYS A 322 -1.84 15.30 15.03
N TRP A 323 -1.88 14.50 16.10
CA TRP A 323 -0.99 13.37 16.31
C TRP A 323 -1.41 12.28 15.33
N ALA A 324 -0.68 12.14 14.23
CA ALA A 324 -0.95 11.15 13.20
C ALA A 324 -0.06 9.92 13.45
N GLY A 325 -0.59 8.73 13.21
CA GLY A 325 0.15 7.47 13.34
C GLY A 325 0.16 6.83 14.73
N ASP A 326 -0.29 7.53 15.78
CA ASP A 326 -0.46 6.94 17.12
C ASP A 326 -1.93 6.55 17.33
N VAL A 327 -2.18 5.25 17.50
CA VAL A 327 -3.49 4.66 17.81
C VAL A 327 -3.46 4.19 19.26
N ASP A 328 -4.48 4.58 20.04
CA ASP A 328 -4.64 4.08 21.41
C ASP A 328 -4.96 2.58 21.33
N LEU A 329 -4.19 1.74 22.04
CA LEU A 329 -4.35 0.29 22.02
C LEU A 329 -5.57 -0.18 22.84
N GLY A 330 -6.43 0.74 23.26
CA GLY A 330 -7.63 0.48 24.05
C GLY A 330 -7.41 0.55 25.57
N ASP A 331 -6.26 1.09 26.00
CA ASP A 331 -5.93 1.30 27.42
C ASP A 331 -6.15 2.77 27.87
N GLY A 332 -6.48 3.66 26.93
CA GLY A 332 -6.75 5.08 27.17
C GLY A 332 -5.51 5.89 27.51
N SER A 333 -4.30 5.30 27.38
CA SER A 333 -3.04 5.95 27.75
C SER A 333 -2.71 7.10 26.79
N LEU A 334 -2.97 6.91 25.50
CA LEU A 334 -2.70 7.93 24.48
C LEU A 334 -3.70 9.07 24.57
N GLU A 335 -4.97 8.78 24.85
CA GLU A 335 -6.00 9.80 25.09
C GLU A 335 -5.67 10.67 26.30
N LYS A 336 -5.22 10.07 27.41
CA LYS A 336 -4.75 10.81 28.59
C LYS A 336 -3.54 11.69 28.25
N LEU A 337 -2.60 11.17 27.47
CA LEU A 337 -1.42 11.92 27.05
C LEU A 337 -1.78 13.11 26.14
N ARG A 338 -2.75 12.94 25.24
CA ARG A 338 -3.28 14.02 24.39
C ARG A 338 -3.96 15.10 25.24
N ALA A 339 -4.81 14.68 26.19
CA ALA A 339 -5.49 15.60 27.09
C ALA A 339 -4.50 16.42 27.93
N ASP A 340 -3.42 15.80 28.45
CA ASP A 340 -2.37 16.52 29.17
C ASP A 340 -1.61 17.49 28.26
N ASN A 341 -1.23 17.08 27.05
CA ASN A 341 -0.60 17.98 26.09
C ASN A 341 -1.49 19.19 25.76
N ASP A 342 -2.77 18.97 25.46
CA ASP A 342 -3.69 20.04 25.12
C ASP A 342 -3.92 20.98 26.31
N ARG A 343 -4.04 20.44 27.53
CA ARG A 343 -4.10 21.21 28.78
C ARG A 343 -2.87 22.11 28.92
N ARG A 344 -1.66 21.56 28.81
CA ARG A 344 -0.39 22.31 28.97
C ARG A 344 -0.20 23.34 27.85
N MET A 345 -0.58 23.02 26.62
CA MET A 345 -0.53 23.95 25.49
C MET A 345 -1.50 25.12 25.65
N VAL A 346 -2.68 24.90 26.24
CA VAL A 346 -3.61 25.99 26.60
C VAL A 346 -3.01 26.82 27.73
N LEU A 347 -2.50 26.19 28.79
CA LEU A 347 -1.87 26.90 29.91
C LEU A 347 -0.75 27.86 29.44
N VAL A 348 0.15 27.38 28.58
CA VAL A 348 1.23 28.20 28.02
C VAL A 348 0.70 29.32 27.11
N ARG A 349 -0.35 29.08 26.31
CA ARG A 349 -0.93 30.13 25.44
C ARG A 349 -1.65 31.21 26.22
N GLU A 350 -2.28 30.87 27.34
CA GLU A 350 -3.00 31.83 28.19
C GLU A 350 -2.07 32.49 29.22
N ALA A 351 -0.87 31.94 29.45
CA ALA A 351 0.13 32.50 30.34
C ALA A 351 0.47 33.95 29.96
N GLY A 352 0.41 34.86 30.94
CA GLY A 352 0.72 36.27 30.73
C GLY A 352 -0.38 37.12 30.05
N LYS A 353 -1.54 36.55 29.69
CA LYS A 353 -2.68 37.35 29.18
C LYS A 353 -3.45 38.10 30.27
N SER A 354 -3.35 37.65 31.51
CA SER A 354 -3.93 38.30 32.68
C SER A 354 -2.83 38.97 33.48
N CYS A 355 -2.99 40.24 33.83
CA CYS A 355 -2.08 40.97 34.72
C CYS A 355 -2.49 40.90 36.21
N VAL A 356 -3.49 40.08 36.55
CA VAL A 356 -3.93 39.90 37.95
C VAL A 356 -2.89 39.04 38.70
N PRO A 357 -2.28 39.53 39.80
CA PRO A 357 -1.23 38.81 40.52
C PRO A 357 -1.59 37.38 40.94
N ARG A 358 -2.79 37.16 41.50
CA ARG A 358 -3.27 35.82 41.89
C ARG A 358 -3.36 34.84 40.71
N ASN A 359 -3.77 35.33 39.54
CA ASN A 359 -3.88 34.48 38.36
C ASN A 359 -2.50 34.13 37.79
N LEU A 360 -1.56 35.08 37.85
CA LEU A 360 -0.16 34.86 37.46
C LEU A 360 0.53 33.88 38.41
N GLU A 361 0.31 34.03 39.71
CA GLU A 361 0.83 33.13 40.74
C GLU A 361 0.30 31.70 40.55
N ALA A 362 -1.02 31.53 40.39
CA ALA A 362 -1.62 30.22 40.13
C ALA A 362 -1.10 29.59 38.81
N CYS A 363 -0.92 30.39 37.76
CA CYS A 363 -0.36 29.93 36.50
C CYS A 363 1.10 29.46 36.66
N LEU A 364 1.94 30.24 37.35
CA LEU A 364 3.35 29.91 37.59
C LEU A 364 3.50 28.67 38.46
N LEU A 365 2.68 28.51 39.51
CA LEU A 365 2.67 27.30 40.34
C LEU A 365 2.29 26.06 39.53
N SER A 366 1.29 26.15 38.65
CA SER A 366 0.94 25.04 37.74
C SER A 366 2.08 24.69 36.77
N LEU A 367 2.75 25.70 36.20
CA LEU A 367 3.88 25.49 35.29
C LEU A 367 5.10 24.88 36.02
N LEU A 368 5.37 25.30 37.25
CA LEU A 368 6.45 24.74 38.08
C LEU A 368 6.17 23.28 38.46
N GLN A 369 4.93 22.97 38.84
CA GLN A 369 4.53 21.59 39.11
C GLN A 369 4.71 20.71 37.86
N ASP A 370 4.19 21.15 36.72
CA ASP A 370 4.30 20.42 35.45
C ASP A 370 5.77 20.18 35.04
N LEU A 371 6.65 21.18 35.23
CA LEU A 371 8.08 21.05 34.94
C LEU A 371 8.84 20.18 35.96
N GLY A 372 8.42 20.16 37.23
CA GLY A 372 8.98 19.26 38.23
C GLY A 372 8.81 17.79 37.83
N GLU A 373 7.60 17.43 37.39
CA GLU A 373 7.30 16.11 36.84
C GLU A 373 8.12 15.82 35.57
N ASP A 374 8.33 16.82 34.71
CA ASP A 374 9.10 16.67 33.49
C ASP A 374 10.60 16.42 33.77
N ILE A 375 11.17 17.11 34.77
CA ILE A 375 12.56 16.92 35.19
C ILE A 375 12.79 15.48 35.68
N ASP A 376 11.89 14.95 36.50
CA ASP A 376 11.98 13.57 37.00
C ASP A 376 11.89 12.55 35.86
N LEU A 377 10.94 12.73 34.95
CA LEU A 377 10.77 11.88 33.77
C LEU A 377 12.01 11.90 32.86
N LEU A 378 12.54 13.09 32.57
CA LEU A 378 13.69 13.26 31.68
C LEU A 378 14.98 12.71 32.29
N LYS A 379 15.15 12.83 33.61
CA LYS A 379 16.28 12.24 34.32
C LYS A 379 16.25 10.71 34.25
N GLY A 380 15.11 10.10 34.55
CA GLY A 380 14.94 8.65 34.41
C GLY A 380 15.13 8.16 32.96
N GLY A 381 14.62 8.92 31.98
CA GLY A 381 14.81 8.65 30.56
C GLY A 381 16.29 8.70 30.14
N LEU A 382 17.04 9.70 30.60
CA LEU A 382 18.48 9.82 30.34
C LEU A 382 19.28 8.65 30.93
N GLU A 383 18.96 8.22 32.15
CA GLU A 383 19.58 7.04 32.77
C GLU A 383 19.32 5.76 31.97
N ALA A 384 18.08 5.55 31.53
CA ALA A 384 17.71 4.41 30.68
C ALA A 384 18.41 4.45 29.30
N ALA A 385 18.47 5.61 28.66
CA ALA A 385 19.14 5.80 27.37
C ALA A 385 20.65 5.55 27.48
N ASN A 386 21.30 6.02 28.56
CA ASN A 386 22.71 5.75 28.85
C ASN A 386 22.96 4.25 29.02
N LYS A 387 22.09 3.54 29.75
CA LYS A 387 22.19 2.10 29.96
C LYS A 387 22.08 1.32 28.63
N ARG A 388 21.04 1.60 27.83
CA ARG A 388 20.83 0.95 26.52
C ARG A 388 22.00 1.17 25.56
N TYR A 389 22.51 2.39 25.50
CA TYR A 389 23.69 2.70 24.68
C TYR A 389 24.90 1.89 25.12
N LYS A 390 25.17 1.83 26.43
CA LYS A 390 26.32 1.08 26.97
C LYS A 390 26.22 -0.42 26.69
N GLU A 391 25.05 -1.02 26.96
CA GLU A 391 24.79 -2.44 26.67
C GLU A 391 25.00 -2.78 25.20
N LYS A 392 24.57 -1.91 24.27
CA LYS A 392 24.78 -2.10 22.84
C LYS A 392 26.19 -1.79 22.40
N PHE A 393 26.84 -0.81 22.98
CA PHE A 393 28.24 -0.47 22.67
C PHE A 393 29.19 -1.60 23.05
N GLU A 394 28.91 -2.31 24.15
CA GLU A 394 29.70 -3.47 24.61
C GLU A 394 29.43 -4.75 23.81
N GLN A 395 28.38 -4.80 23.00
CA GLN A 395 28.09 -5.94 22.11
C GLN A 395 28.94 -5.88 20.83
N ALA A 396 29.72 -6.93 20.57
CA ALA A 396 30.64 -7.02 19.42
C ALA A 396 29.97 -6.89 18.03
N ASN A 397 28.66 -7.14 17.94
CA ASN A 397 27.92 -7.21 16.68
C ASN A 397 26.98 -6.00 16.45
N SER A 398 27.09 -4.95 17.26
CA SER A 398 26.20 -3.78 17.14
C SER A 398 26.53 -2.96 15.90
N SER A 399 25.51 -2.65 15.08
CA SER A 399 25.71 -1.81 13.90
C SER A 399 25.96 -0.35 14.29
N THR A 400 26.77 0.34 13.50
CA THR A 400 27.10 1.76 13.71
C THR A 400 25.84 2.64 13.73
N ASP A 401 24.84 2.31 12.92
CA ASP A 401 23.58 3.08 12.86
C ASP A 401 22.75 2.93 14.15
N VAL A 402 22.71 1.72 14.74
CA VAL A 402 22.06 1.52 16.04
C VAL A 402 22.75 2.33 17.12
N LEU A 403 24.09 2.35 17.14
CA LEU A 403 24.85 3.15 18.10
C LEU A 403 24.63 4.65 17.90
N LYS A 404 24.58 5.14 16.65
CA LYS A 404 24.25 6.55 16.36
C LYS A 404 22.85 6.92 16.85
N ASN A 405 21.85 6.08 16.60
CA ASN A 405 20.49 6.34 17.05
C ASN A 405 20.39 6.38 18.59
N LEU A 406 21.06 5.46 19.28
CA LEU A 406 21.10 5.45 20.74
C LEU A 406 21.88 6.65 21.31
N ALA A 407 22.92 7.11 20.62
CA ALA A 407 23.65 8.33 20.99
C ALA A 407 22.77 9.57 20.85
N TRP A 408 22.02 9.68 19.75
CA TRP A 408 21.06 10.77 19.54
C TRP A 408 19.99 10.79 20.64
N ASP A 409 19.48 9.62 21.05
CA ASP A 409 18.48 9.52 22.10
C ASP A 409 19.00 10.08 23.43
N ARG A 410 20.26 9.78 23.80
CA ARG A 410 20.93 10.36 24.98
C ARG A 410 21.04 11.88 24.90
N VAL A 411 21.45 12.41 23.75
CA VAL A 411 21.59 13.85 23.54
C VAL A 411 20.23 14.53 23.67
N GLU A 412 19.19 13.99 23.05
CA GLU A 412 17.84 14.57 23.12
C GLU A 412 17.28 14.59 24.56
N TYR A 413 17.45 13.51 25.34
CA TYR A 413 17.04 13.51 26.75
C TYR A 413 17.82 14.54 27.58
N ASN A 414 19.14 14.65 27.38
CA ASN A 414 19.96 15.62 28.10
C ASN A 414 19.58 17.06 27.76
N THR A 415 19.41 17.39 26.48
CA THR A 415 19.00 18.73 26.04
C THR A 415 17.64 19.12 26.61
N LEU A 416 16.67 18.21 26.62
CA LEU A 416 15.35 18.48 27.19
C LEU A 416 15.42 18.66 28.72
N LEU A 417 16.27 17.89 29.41
CA LEU A 417 16.45 18.02 30.86
C LEU A 417 17.05 19.38 31.23
N GLU A 418 18.03 19.85 30.45
CA GLU A 418 18.62 21.19 30.63
C GLU A 418 17.60 22.30 30.36
N GLN A 419 16.79 22.17 29.30
CA GLN A 419 15.71 23.11 29.01
C GLN A 419 14.67 23.17 30.13
N ALA A 420 14.25 22.01 30.65
CA ALA A 420 13.28 21.92 31.73
C ALA A 420 13.77 22.64 33.00
N LYS A 421 15.02 22.40 33.40
CA LYS A 421 15.66 23.07 34.55
C LYS A 421 15.76 24.58 34.34
N ALA A 422 16.15 25.01 33.14
CA ALA A 422 16.27 26.44 32.82
C ALA A 422 14.90 27.16 32.88
N PHE A 423 13.82 26.53 32.40
CA PHE A 423 12.48 27.08 32.54
C PHE A 423 12.03 27.09 34.01
N TYR A 424 12.30 26.03 34.75
CA TYR A 424 11.95 25.92 36.17
C TYR A 424 12.58 27.06 36.99
N GLU A 425 13.89 27.26 36.87
CA GLU A 425 14.61 28.37 37.53
C GLU A 425 14.11 29.75 37.09
N ARG A 426 13.66 29.88 35.83
CA ARG A 426 13.12 31.15 35.31
C ARG A 426 11.74 31.43 35.87
N TYR A 427 10.89 30.42 36.03
CA TYR A 427 9.57 30.56 36.63
C TYR A 427 9.62 30.77 38.14
N GLU A 428 10.54 30.14 38.86
CA GLU A 428 10.76 30.43 40.29
C GLU A 428 11.15 31.90 40.52
N ARG A 429 12.03 32.45 39.68
CA ARG A 429 12.40 33.87 39.73
C ARG A 429 11.22 34.80 39.45
N LEU A 430 10.36 34.45 38.49
CA LEU A 430 9.15 35.22 38.18
C LEU A 430 8.11 35.14 39.31
N LEU A 431 7.98 33.98 39.94
CA LEU A 431 7.11 33.78 41.11
C LEU A 431 7.60 34.60 42.30
N ALA A 432 8.91 34.57 42.58
CA ALA A 432 9.53 35.38 43.63
C ALA A 432 9.30 36.88 43.40
N ALA A 433 9.35 37.35 42.13
CA ALA A 433 9.10 38.75 41.78
C ALA A 433 7.66 39.23 42.10
N LEU A 434 6.68 38.31 42.13
CA LEU A 434 5.30 38.60 42.54
C LEU A 434 5.15 38.71 44.07
N GLY A 435 6.05 38.06 44.84
CA GLY A 435 6.03 38.06 46.31
C GLY A 435 6.83 39.20 46.97
N THR A 436 7.45 40.09 46.19
CA THR A 436 8.24 41.22 46.74
C THR A 436 7.35 42.36 47.26
N ALA A 437 7.93 43.25 48.09
CA ALA A 437 7.24 44.44 48.61
C ALA A 437 6.73 45.42 47.52
N SER A 438 7.23 45.29 46.27
CA SER A 438 6.75 46.03 45.09
C SER A 438 6.52 45.06 43.92
N PRO A 439 5.37 44.37 43.87
CA PRO A 439 5.10 43.38 42.85
C PRO A 439 5.00 44.03 41.46
N GLN A 440 5.61 43.39 40.46
CA GLN A 440 5.64 43.87 39.07
C GLN A 440 4.86 42.92 38.14
N PRO A 441 3.53 42.79 38.30
CA PRO A 441 2.74 41.79 37.57
C PRO A 441 2.75 42.02 36.05
N GLY A 442 2.81 43.26 35.59
CA GLY A 442 2.90 43.57 34.15
C GLY A 442 4.19 43.07 33.51
N ARG A 443 5.33 43.18 34.21
CA ARG A 443 6.63 42.67 33.73
C ARG A 443 6.66 41.15 33.73
N VAL A 444 6.08 40.52 34.75
CA VAL A 444 5.96 39.05 34.81
C VAL A 444 5.07 38.53 33.68
N ALA A 445 3.92 39.17 33.44
CA ALA A 445 3.03 38.85 32.34
C ALA A 445 3.72 38.96 30.98
N GLN A 446 4.48 40.03 30.74
CA GLN A 446 5.25 40.21 29.51
C GLN A 446 6.29 39.09 29.32
N CYS A 447 7.06 38.75 30.36
CA CYS A 447 8.04 37.67 30.26
C CYS A 447 7.40 36.30 29.96
N LEU A 448 6.19 36.03 30.46
CA LEU A 448 5.46 34.81 30.12
C LEU A 448 5.03 34.77 28.64
N VAL A 449 4.59 35.90 28.09
CA VAL A 449 4.26 36.03 26.66
C VAL A 449 5.51 35.80 25.79
N GLU A 450 6.65 36.37 26.17
CA GLU A 450 7.92 36.20 25.44
C GLU A 450 8.40 34.73 25.43
N LEU A 451 8.17 33.99 26.51
CA LEU A 451 8.56 32.57 26.63
C LEU A 451 7.59 31.61 25.93
N THR A 452 6.49 32.10 25.35
CA THR A 452 5.40 31.25 24.84
C THR A 452 5.87 30.31 23.70
N GLU A 453 6.62 30.81 22.72
CA GLU A 453 7.06 29.98 21.58
C GLU A 453 8.13 28.96 21.97
N ASP A 454 9.04 29.34 22.87
CA ASP A 454 10.06 28.43 23.40
C ASP A 454 9.41 27.30 24.20
N ASN A 455 8.38 27.61 25.01
CA ASN A 455 7.62 26.61 25.75
C ASN A 455 6.81 25.69 24.84
N LYS A 456 6.20 26.20 23.77
CA LYS A 456 5.51 25.35 22.79
C LYS A 456 6.49 24.38 22.13
N THR A 457 7.70 24.85 21.79
CA THR A 457 8.74 24.02 21.19
C THR A 457 9.24 22.97 22.17
N TYR A 458 9.47 23.35 23.43
CA TYR A 458 9.82 22.43 24.51
C TYR A 458 8.74 21.36 24.73
N LEU A 459 7.48 21.75 24.90
CA LEU A 459 6.36 20.82 25.08
C LEU A 459 6.24 19.88 23.89
N HIS A 460 6.39 20.37 22.66
CA HIS A 460 6.39 19.52 21.48
C HIS A 460 7.45 18.40 21.56
N ASN A 461 8.69 18.75 21.91
CA ASN A 461 9.80 17.81 22.02
C ASN A 461 9.67 16.89 23.24
N LEU A 462 9.17 17.40 24.37
CA LEU A 462 8.88 16.62 25.56
C LEU A 462 7.82 15.56 25.28
N PHE A 463 6.69 15.94 24.68
CA PHE A 463 5.64 14.99 24.35
C PHE A 463 6.06 14.02 23.25
N LYS A 464 7.02 14.36 22.38
CA LYS A 464 7.69 13.38 21.50
C LYS A 464 8.43 12.31 22.30
N LYS A 465 9.02 12.65 23.46
CA LYS A 465 9.68 11.69 24.38
C LYS A 465 8.73 10.94 25.30
N LYS A 466 7.65 11.57 25.75
CA LYS A 466 6.61 10.90 26.56
C LYS A 466 5.79 9.91 25.73
N ARG A 467 5.70 10.11 24.41
CA ARG A 467 5.03 9.20 23.49
C ARG A 467 5.85 7.93 23.27
N VAL A 468 5.17 6.80 23.26
CA VAL A 468 5.66 5.56 22.64
C VAL A 468 5.06 5.50 21.24
N ALA A 469 5.79 6.05 20.26
CA ALA A 469 5.33 6.01 18.88
C ALA A 469 5.42 4.60 18.30
N ALA A 470 4.50 4.28 17.39
CA ALA A 470 4.59 3.07 16.60
C ALA A 470 5.89 3.08 15.76
N GLY A 471 6.69 2.02 15.91
CA GLY A 471 7.89 1.82 15.08
C GLY A 471 7.55 1.16 13.75
N HIS A 472 6.42 0.46 13.70
CA HIS A 472 5.97 -0.33 12.56
C HIS A 472 4.49 -0.07 12.31
N ALA A 473 4.01 -0.37 11.11
CA ALA A 473 2.61 -0.48 10.78
C ALA A 473 2.35 -1.85 10.17
N LEU A 474 1.32 -2.51 10.68
CA LEU A 474 0.80 -3.73 10.11
C LEU A 474 -0.26 -3.35 9.07
N VAL A 475 -0.03 -3.74 7.82
CA VAL A 475 -1.00 -3.60 6.74
C VAL A 475 -1.66 -4.95 6.51
N VAL A 476 -2.99 -5.02 6.65
CA VAL A 476 -3.77 -6.17 6.20
C VAL A 476 -4.40 -5.83 4.85
N MET A 477 -4.15 -6.70 3.89
CA MET A 477 -4.64 -6.58 2.51
C MET A 477 -5.49 -7.79 2.15
N VAL A 478 -6.56 -7.57 1.38
CA VAL A 478 -7.38 -8.65 0.79
C VAL A 478 -6.96 -8.87 -0.66
N SER A 479 -6.82 -10.12 -1.07
CA SER A 479 -6.51 -10.50 -2.45
C SER A 479 -7.40 -11.65 -2.92
N ASP A 480 -7.78 -11.64 -4.20
CA ASP A 480 -8.45 -12.78 -4.84
C ASP A 480 -7.47 -13.96 -4.89
N GLU A 481 -7.91 -15.17 -4.54
CA GLU A 481 -7.13 -16.41 -4.62
C GLU A 481 -6.50 -16.65 -6.00
N ARG A 482 -7.20 -16.26 -7.07
CA ARG A 482 -6.69 -16.46 -8.44
C ARG A 482 -5.73 -15.36 -8.88
N ARG A 483 -5.80 -14.16 -8.30
CA ARG A 483 -4.98 -12.98 -8.66
C ARG A 483 -4.97 -12.66 -10.17
N ASN A 484 -6.07 -12.95 -10.88
CA ASN A 484 -6.15 -12.81 -12.34
C ASN A 484 -6.27 -11.36 -12.84
N GLN A 485 -6.58 -10.40 -11.96
CA GLN A 485 -6.85 -9.00 -12.33
C GLN A 485 -6.27 -8.04 -11.30
N LYS A 486 -5.76 -6.90 -11.77
CA LYS A 486 -5.26 -5.82 -10.92
C LYS A 486 -6.42 -4.94 -10.40
N PRO A 487 -6.32 -4.34 -9.19
CA PRO A 487 -5.23 -4.53 -8.22
C PRO A 487 -5.28 -5.94 -7.59
N TYR A 488 -4.12 -6.58 -7.47
CA TYR A 488 -4.04 -7.97 -6.99
C TYR A 488 -4.33 -8.09 -5.49
N ALA A 489 -4.06 -7.03 -4.74
CA ALA A 489 -4.37 -6.91 -3.32
C ALA A 489 -4.87 -5.49 -3.03
N VAL A 490 -5.81 -5.37 -2.12
CA VAL A 490 -6.40 -4.11 -1.67
C VAL A 490 -6.16 -3.98 -0.17
N PRO A 491 -5.54 -2.88 0.31
CA PRO A 491 -5.38 -2.66 1.74
C PRO A 491 -6.75 -2.40 2.38
N ILE A 492 -7.00 -3.06 3.50
CA ILE A 492 -8.29 -3.00 4.23
C ILE A 492 -8.13 -2.64 5.70
N LEU A 493 -6.92 -2.68 6.25
CA LEU A 493 -6.66 -2.35 7.65
C LEU A 493 -5.19 -1.96 7.81
N LEU A 494 -4.96 -0.86 8.54
CA LEU A 494 -3.64 -0.35 8.87
C LEU A 494 -3.55 -0.18 10.38
N ILE A 495 -2.66 -0.92 11.03
CA ILE A 495 -2.50 -0.88 12.49
C ILE A 495 -1.07 -0.44 12.81
N PRO A 496 -0.86 0.81 13.26
CA PRO A 496 0.41 1.21 13.84
C PRO A 496 0.69 0.39 15.11
N TYR A 497 1.89 -0.17 15.24
CA TYR A 497 2.29 -0.93 16.42
C TYR A 497 3.77 -0.75 16.79
N HIS A 498 4.06 -0.89 18.08
CA HIS A 498 5.44 -0.97 18.59
C HIS A 498 5.89 -2.43 18.77
N SER A 499 4.98 -3.26 19.27
CA SER A 499 5.09 -4.73 19.32
C SER A 499 3.67 -5.29 19.22
N ILE A 500 3.49 -6.36 18.46
CA ILE A 500 2.22 -7.09 18.37
C ILE A 500 2.49 -8.55 18.72
N ARG A 501 1.62 -9.13 19.54
CA ARG A 501 1.66 -10.57 19.81
C ARG A 501 0.86 -11.30 18.75
N ASP A 502 1.28 -12.51 18.42
CA ASP A 502 0.63 -13.34 17.40
C ASP A 502 -0.88 -13.53 17.69
N GLN A 503 -1.28 -13.67 18.95
CA GLN A 503 -2.70 -13.74 19.35
C GLN A 503 -3.51 -12.48 18.97
N PHE A 504 -2.92 -11.29 19.07
CA PHE A 504 -3.59 -10.05 18.67
C PHE A 504 -3.73 -9.96 17.17
N LEU A 505 -2.68 -10.36 16.42
CA LEU A 505 -2.74 -10.44 14.96
C LEU A 505 -3.85 -11.38 14.49
N GLN A 506 -3.98 -12.54 15.14
CA GLN A 506 -5.04 -13.52 14.89
C GLN A 506 -6.43 -12.91 15.08
N GLN A 507 -6.65 -12.20 16.18
CA GLN A 507 -7.92 -11.52 16.44
C GLN A 507 -8.25 -10.44 15.38
N PHE A 508 -7.24 -9.74 14.85
CA PHE A 508 -7.46 -8.78 13.76
C PHE A 508 -7.85 -9.48 12.45
N LEU A 509 -7.19 -10.59 12.12
CA LEU A 509 -7.50 -11.38 10.93
C LEU A 509 -8.89 -12.02 11.03
N ASP A 510 -9.25 -12.58 12.18
CA ASP A 510 -10.58 -13.16 12.44
C ASP A 510 -11.68 -12.11 12.23
N LYS A 511 -11.50 -10.87 12.73
CA LYS A 511 -12.41 -9.75 12.47
C LYS A 511 -12.50 -9.41 10.98
N CYS A 512 -11.38 -9.41 10.26
CA CYS A 512 -11.38 -9.18 8.82
C CYS A 512 -12.15 -10.27 8.06
N HIS A 513 -12.02 -11.54 8.49
CA HIS A 513 -12.77 -12.66 7.93
C HIS A 513 -14.27 -12.51 8.17
N GLU A 514 -14.68 -12.13 9.39
CA GLU A 514 -16.09 -11.90 9.73
C GLU A 514 -16.72 -10.81 8.84
N GLU A 515 -16.03 -9.67 8.67
CA GLU A 515 -16.52 -8.58 7.80
C GLU A 515 -16.60 -9.01 6.33
N ALA A 516 -15.61 -9.74 5.83
CA ALA A 516 -15.64 -10.25 4.46
C ALA A 516 -16.78 -11.26 4.22
N LYS A 517 -17.06 -12.14 5.20
CA LYS A 517 -18.18 -13.09 5.13
C LYS A 517 -19.54 -12.39 5.10
N LYS A 518 -19.72 -11.31 5.88
CA LYS A 518 -20.95 -10.48 5.83
C LYS A 518 -21.21 -9.92 4.43
N LEU A 519 -20.15 -9.71 3.65
CA LEU A 519 -20.20 -9.19 2.27
C LEU A 519 -20.25 -10.29 1.20
N GLY A 520 -20.36 -11.56 1.59
CA GLY A 520 -20.46 -12.70 0.66
C GLY A 520 -19.13 -13.14 0.05
N LEU A 521 -17.99 -12.69 0.60
CA LEU A 521 -16.67 -13.22 0.25
C LEU A 521 -16.37 -14.50 1.05
N ILE A 522 -15.49 -15.34 0.52
CA ILE A 522 -15.09 -16.60 1.14
C ILE A 522 -13.62 -16.51 1.56
N PRO A 523 -13.31 -16.22 2.82
CA PRO A 523 -11.94 -16.29 3.32
C PRO A 523 -11.38 -17.70 3.16
N VAL A 524 -10.26 -17.83 2.46
CA VAL A 524 -9.56 -19.11 2.26
C VAL A 524 -8.28 -19.22 3.07
N GLY A 525 -7.74 -18.09 3.56
CA GLY A 525 -6.55 -18.16 4.38
C GLY A 525 -5.82 -16.84 4.62
N ASP A 526 -4.77 -16.96 5.41
CA ASP A 526 -3.90 -15.87 5.85
C ASP A 526 -2.46 -16.09 5.35
N VAL A 527 -1.80 -14.99 4.97
CA VAL A 527 -0.39 -14.92 4.60
C VAL A 527 0.31 -13.91 5.49
N THR A 528 1.43 -14.29 6.12
CA THR A 528 2.27 -13.38 6.92
C THR A 528 3.69 -13.30 6.37
N ASP A 529 4.37 -12.20 6.64
CA ASP A 529 5.77 -11.89 6.24
C ASP A 529 6.85 -12.71 6.97
N GLY A 530 6.45 -13.74 7.72
CA GLY A 530 7.38 -14.63 8.42
C GLY A 530 7.97 -14.05 9.70
N GLU A 531 7.59 -12.84 10.13
CA GLU A 531 7.91 -12.36 11.49
C GLU A 531 6.98 -13.00 12.53
N PHE A 532 5.74 -13.28 12.14
CA PHE A 532 4.68 -13.83 13.00
C PHE A 532 4.60 -15.35 12.93
N ASN A 533 5.67 -16.00 13.41
CA ASN A 533 5.88 -17.44 13.29
C ASN A 533 4.83 -18.30 13.99
N SER A 534 4.21 -17.85 15.10
CA SER A 534 3.31 -18.69 15.88
C SER A 534 1.94 -18.89 15.20
N LEU A 535 1.48 -17.95 14.37
CA LEU A 535 0.24 -18.12 13.59
C LEU A 535 0.26 -19.34 12.66
N ARG A 536 1.47 -19.76 12.28
CA ARG A 536 1.74 -20.90 11.38
C ARG A 536 1.89 -22.22 12.12
N THR A 537 2.25 -22.15 13.40
CA THR A 537 2.62 -23.30 14.24
C THR A 537 1.62 -23.58 15.37
N LEU A 538 0.55 -22.80 15.44
CA LEU A 538 -0.54 -22.94 16.40
C LEU A 538 -1.82 -22.54 15.67
N GLY A 539 -2.66 -23.53 15.39
CA GLY A 539 -4.04 -23.26 14.95
C GLY A 539 -4.84 -22.61 16.05
N ASN A 540 -5.96 -21.99 15.68
CA ASN A 540 -6.98 -21.58 16.64
C ASN A 540 -7.51 -22.76 17.45
N LYS A 541 -7.70 -23.92 16.80
CA LYS A 541 -8.40 -25.08 17.38
C LYS A 541 -7.57 -26.36 17.39
N ARG A 542 -6.62 -26.53 16.46
CA ARG A 542 -5.84 -27.77 16.33
C ARG A 542 -4.41 -27.52 15.85
N PRO A 543 -3.50 -28.49 16.00
CA PRO A 543 -2.19 -28.43 15.36
C PRO A 543 -2.32 -28.26 13.84
N ILE A 544 -1.46 -27.44 13.24
CA ILE A 544 -1.56 -27.11 11.82
C ILE A 544 -0.69 -28.04 10.96
N HIS A 545 0.50 -28.42 11.45
CA HIS A 545 1.46 -29.21 10.69
C HIS A 545 2.14 -30.33 11.48
N LEU A 546 2.62 -31.35 10.75
CA LEU A 546 3.23 -32.57 11.30
C LEU A 546 4.39 -32.30 12.27
N TYR A 547 5.23 -31.30 11.97
CA TYR A 547 6.36 -30.96 12.84
C TYR A 547 5.97 -30.44 14.23
N GLU A 548 4.77 -29.87 14.42
CA GLU A 548 4.29 -29.53 15.77
C GLU A 548 4.09 -30.77 16.61
N ILE A 549 3.51 -31.81 15.99
CA ILE A 549 3.28 -33.11 16.63
C ILE A 549 4.63 -33.71 16.99
N ILE A 550 5.58 -33.74 16.04
CA ILE A 550 6.95 -34.23 16.26
C ILE A 550 7.63 -33.48 17.41
N ARG A 551 7.58 -32.15 17.40
CA ARG A 551 8.18 -31.32 18.46
C ARG A 551 7.55 -31.63 19.81
N GLY A 552 6.22 -31.67 19.89
CA GLY A 552 5.48 -31.96 21.12
C GLY A 552 5.85 -33.31 21.72
N VAL A 553 5.93 -34.37 20.89
CA VAL A 553 6.32 -35.70 21.40
C VAL A 553 7.78 -35.77 21.80
N LYS A 554 8.70 -35.13 21.05
CA LYS A 554 10.13 -35.09 21.40
C LYS A 554 10.35 -34.35 22.71
N ASP A 555 9.67 -33.22 22.90
CA ASP A 555 9.73 -32.46 24.16
C ASP A 555 9.18 -33.27 25.34
N SER A 556 8.12 -34.07 25.12
CA SER A 556 7.53 -34.94 26.15
C SER A 556 8.48 -36.02 26.68
N VAL A 557 9.49 -36.42 25.89
CA VAL A 557 10.46 -37.48 26.27
C VAL A 557 11.87 -36.93 26.50
N ARG A 558 12.13 -35.66 26.17
CA ARG A 558 13.48 -35.07 26.15
C ARG A 558 14.25 -35.22 27.46
N ARG A 559 13.53 -35.16 28.60
CA ARG A 559 14.08 -35.29 29.96
C ARG A 559 13.78 -36.63 30.62
N MET A 560 13.21 -37.58 29.88
CA MET A 560 12.87 -38.90 30.42
C MET A 560 14.15 -39.69 30.73
N ALA A 561 14.17 -40.36 31.87
CA ALA A 561 15.27 -41.23 32.28
C ALA A 561 15.18 -42.58 31.56
N SER A 562 16.33 -43.22 31.29
CA SER A 562 16.39 -44.52 30.63
C SER A 562 15.56 -45.57 31.38
N ASP A 563 15.68 -45.60 32.71
CA ASP A 563 14.94 -46.51 33.59
C ASP A 563 13.41 -46.39 33.41
N THR A 564 12.89 -45.17 33.22
CA THR A 564 11.46 -44.95 32.99
C THR A 564 10.98 -45.60 31.68
N VAL A 565 11.77 -45.48 30.60
CA VAL A 565 11.44 -46.11 29.31
C VAL A 565 11.56 -47.64 29.43
N LEU A 566 12.62 -48.14 30.07
CA LEU A 566 12.84 -49.57 30.26
C LEU A 566 11.73 -50.22 31.10
N LYS A 567 11.26 -49.56 32.15
CA LYS A 567 10.08 -49.98 32.93
C LYS A 567 8.80 -50.10 32.09
N SER A 568 8.75 -49.40 30.96
CA SER A 568 7.64 -49.48 30.01
C SER A 568 7.84 -50.51 28.89
N LEU A 569 9.02 -51.14 28.82
CA LEU A 569 9.37 -52.17 27.82
C LEU A 569 9.57 -53.55 28.45
N ARG A 570 9.99 -53.64 29.72
CA ARG A 570 10.24 -54.90 30.41
C ARG A 570 8.92 -55.58 30.80
N LYS A 571 8.69 -56.77 30.27
CA LYS A 571 7.57 -57.65 30.65
C LYS A 571 7.78 -58.18 32.07
N VAL A 572 6.77 -58.00 32.94
CA VAL A 572 6.75 -58.44 34.34
C VAL A 572 5.73 -59.55 34.58
N GLY A 573 4.74 -59.67 33.70
CA GLY A 573 3.69 -60.68 33.75
C GLY A 573 2.73 -60.55 32.57
N GLU A 574 1.58 -61.21 32.66
CA GLU A 574 0.47 -61.11 31.70
C GLU A 574 -0.81 -60.79 32.45
N ASP A 575 -1.74 -60.10 31.79
CA ASP A 575 -3.09 -59.89 32.33
C ASP A 575 -4.00 -61.11 32.06
N ASP A 576 -5.25 -61.03 32.53
CA ASP A 576 -6.24 -62.11 32.40
C ASP A 576 -6.56 -62.47 30.92
N ASN A 577 -6.16 -61.63 29.96
CA ASN A 577 -6.35 -61.85 28.53
C ASN A 577 -5.05 -62.27 27.81
N GLY A 578 -3.96 -62.53 28.55
CA GLY A 578 -2.66 -62.90 28.00
C GLY A 578 -1.86 -61.73 27.42
N MET A 579 -2.21 -60.49 27.76
CA MET A 579 -1.49 -59.30 27.28
C MET A 579 -0.30 -58.99 28.21
N PRO A 580 0.88 -58.61 27.68
CA PRO A 580 2.05 -58.31 28.49
C PRO A 580 1.83 -57.11 29.42
N LEU A 581 2.16 -57.32 30.70
CA LEU A 581 2.21 -56.28 31.72
C LEU A 581 3.64 -55.77 31.93
N THR A 582 3.79 -54.47 32.15
CA THR A 582 5.05 -53.78 32.40
C THR A 582 5.03 -53.10 33.77
N GLU A 583 6.21 -52.77 34.32
CA GLU A 583 6.32 -52.05 35.60
C GLU A 583 5.67 -50.65 35.53
N LEU A 584 5.81 -49.99 34.38
CA LEU A 584 5.16 -48.72 34.07
C LEU A 584 4.33 -48.89 32.80
N ARG A 585 3.00 -48.75 32.93
CA ARG A 585 2.11 -48.85 31.79
C ARG A 585 2.18 -47.58 30.93
N GLU A 586 2.65 -47.72 29.70
CA GLU A 586 2.62 -46.68 28.67
C GLU A 586 1.65 -47.07 27.56
N LYS A 587 0.64 -46.23 27.31
CA LYS A 587 -0.41 -46.53 26.31
C LYS A 587 0.12 -46.45 24.88
N ALA A 588 1.16 -45.65 24.65
CA ALA A 588 1.73 -45.47 23.32
C ALA A 588 2.48 -46.70 22.82
N ILE A 589 3.03 -47.54 23.72
CA ILE A 589 3.82 -48.72 23.34
C ILE A 589 2.87 -49.90 23.06
N PRO A 590 2.86 -50.44 21.84
CA PRO A 590 2.05 -51.62 21.53
C PRO A 590 2.54 -52.87 22.27
N PRO A 591 1.64 -53.78 22.67
CA PRO A 591 1.96 -55.06 23.31
C PRO A 591 3.03 -55.88 22.56
N GLU A 592 2.98 -55.86 21.23
CA GLU A 592 3.90 -56.60 20.35
C GLU A 592 5.36 -56.15 20.53
N VAL A 593 5.57 -54.88 20.87
CA VAL A 593 6.89 -54.29 21.10
C VAL A 593 7.47 -54.75 22.42
N ILE A 594 6.61 -54.93 23.42
CA ILE A 594 6.99 -55.46 24.75
C ILE A 594 7.40 -56.92 24.62
N GLU A 595 6.63 -57.73 23.88
CA GLU A 595 6.96 -59.12 23.60
C GLU A 595 8.25 -59.27 22.79
N GLU A 596 8.44 -58.44 21.75
CA GLU A 596 9.66 -58.47 20.94
C GLU A 596 10.89 -58.11 21.80
N TYR A 597 10.79 -57.06 22.64
CA TYR A 597 11.87 -56.72 23.55
C TYR A 597 12.17 -57.83 24.57
N HIS A 598 11.13 -58.48 25.11
CA HIS A 598 11.28 -59.62 26.00
C HIS A 598 11.96 -60.82 25.29
N LYS A 599 11.55 -61.12 24.07
CA LYS A 599 12.16 -62.17 23.24
C LYS A 599 13.65 -61.88 22.98
N LEU A 600 13.99 -60.66 22.58
CA LEU A 600 15.37 -60.26 22.31
C LEU A 600 16.27 -60.40 23.56
N THR A 601 15.76 -60.02 24.73
CA THR A 601 16.53 -60.00 25.98
C THR A 601 16.56 -61.34 26.71
N THR A 602 15.47 -62.11 26.68
CA THR A 602 15.30 -63.33 27.49
C THR A 602 15.49 -64.60 26.68
N VAL A 603 14.96 -64.65 25.45
CA VAL A 603 15.04 -65.84 24.58
C VAL A 603 16.32 -65.83 23.76
N GLU A 604 16.60 -64.71 23.09
CA GLU A 604 17.81 -64.53 22.26
C GLU A 604 19.05 -64.10 23.09
N GLN A 605 18.87 -63.86 24.40
CA GLN A 605 19.92 -63.47 25.37
C GLN A 605 20.79 -62.29 24.90
N MET A 606 20.21 -61.34 24.15
CA MET A 606 20.92 -60.14 23.73
C MET A 606 21.18 -59.20 24.91
N ARG A 607 22.31 -58.48 24.88
CA ARG A 607 22.55 -57.40 25.83
C ARG A 607 21.49 -56.32 25.62
N GLU A 608 21.13 -55.63 26.71
CA GLU A 608 20.05 -54.64 26.70
C GLU A 608 20.25 -53.54 25.65
N GLU A 609 21.49 -53.06 25.50
CA GLU A 609 21.85 -52.07 24.48
C GLU A 609 21.63 -52.59 23.05
N ASP A 610 22.03 -53.84 22.77
CA ASP A 610 21.90 -54.47 21.44
C ASP A 610 20.42 -54.71 21.09
N ALA A 611 19.61 -55.10 22.09
CA ALA A 611 18.16 -55.24 21.95
C ALA A 611 17.47 -53.90 21.65
N VAL A 612 17.88 -52.82 22.32
CA VAL A 612 17.38 -51.45 22.05
C VAL A 612 17.76 -50.98 20.64
N VAL A 613 19.00 -51.23 20.20
CA VAL A 613 19.45 -50.90 18.84
C VAL A 613 18.59 -51.63 17.81
N ARG A 614 18.35 -52.93 18.00
CA ARG A 614 17.52 -53.74 17.09
C ARG A 614 16.07 -53.27 17.05
N LEU A 615 15.47 -53.03 18.22
CA LEU A 615 14.09 -52.56 18.33
C LEU A 615 13.91 -51.19 17.66
N ARG A 616 14.88 -50.28 17.82
CA ARG A 616 14.88 -48.98 17.15
C ARG A 616 15.10 -49.11 15.64
N GLY A 617 15.95 -50.04 15.20
CA GLY A 617 16.17 -50.31 13.77
C GLY A 617 14.91 -50.76 13.04
N GLN A 618 13.99 -51.44 13.71
CA GLN A 618 12.69 -51.85 13.16
C GLN A 618 11.71 -50.68 12.93
N LEU A 619 11.99 -49.49 13.47
CA LEU A 619 11.12 -48.32 13.30
C LEU A 619 11.25 -47.66 11.92
N VAL A 620 12.29 -48.02 11.17
CA VAL A 620 12.58 -47.50 9.83
C VAL A 620 12.88 -48.65 8.85
N PRO A 621 12.83 -48.43 7.54
CA PRO A 621 13.19 -49.47 6.57
C PRO A 621 14.64 -49.97 6.71
N PRO A 622 14.91 -51.27 6.44
CA PRO A 622 16.21 -51.89 6.68
C PRO A 622 17.42 -51.16 6.07
N ASP A 623 17.25 -50.56 4.90
CA ASP A 623 18.35 -49.92 4.15
C ASP A 623 18.61 -48.46 4.55
N CYS A 624 17.80 -47.88 5.45
CA CYS A 624 17.88 -46.45 5.78
C CYS A 624 18.62 -46.15 7.08
N GLY A 625 18.54 -47.04 8.08
CA GLY A 625 19.03 -46.79 9.44
C GLY A 625 18.28 -45.65 10.16
N PRO A 626 18.03 -45.74 11.48
CA PRO A 626 17.33 -44.69 12.21
C PRO A 626 18.24 -43.48 12.44
N SER A 627 17.72 -42.26 12.29
CA SER A 627 18.50 -41.03 12.51
C SER A 627 18.68 -40.75 13.99
N THR A 628 19.78 -40.06 14.37
CA THR A 628 20.09 -39.79 15.77
C THR A 628 19.03 -38.92 16.44
N PHE A 629 18.66 -39.23 17.69
CA PHE A 629 17.65 -38.46 18.42
C PHE A 629 18.03 -36.98 18.61
N ARG A 630 19.34 -36.74 18.84
CA ARG A 630 19.97 -35.41 18.92
C ARG A 630 20.87 -35.20 17.70
N ALA A 631 20.80 -34.02 17.10
CA ALA A 631 21.70 -33.64 16.01
C ALA A 631 23.15 -33.47 16.53
N ASN A 632 24.13 -33.82 15.69
CA ASN A 632 25.55 -33.53 15.88
C ASN A 632 26.18 -34.03 17.21
N SER A 633 25.59 -35.05 17.83
CA SER A 633 26.10 -35.64 19.08
C SER A 633 26.18 -37.15 18.96
N PRO A 634 27.21 -37.81 19.54
CA PRO A 634 27.23 -39.26 19.67
C PRO A 634 25.98 -39.73 20.40
N GLU A 635 25.32 -40.74 19.84
CA GLU A 635 24.07 -41.24 20.39
C GLU A 635 24.33 -42.16 21.59
N CYS A 636 23.63 -41.92 22.70
CA CYS A 636 23.71 -42.75 23.90
C CYS A 636 22.46 -43.64 24.05
N MET A 637 22.52 -44.64 24.92
CA MET A 637 21.39 -45.53 25.22
C MET A 637 20.12 -44.77 25.61
N ALA A 638 20.26 -43.69 26.40
CA ALA A 638 19.12 -42.86 26.79
C ALA A 638 18.47 -42.17 25.59
N ASP A 639 19.25 -41.75 24.59
CA ASP A 639 18.74 -41.11 23.38
C ASP A 639 18.04 -42.12 22.46
N MET A 640 18.56 -43.35 22.35
CA MET A 640 17.89 -44.44 21.62
C MET A 640 16.54 -44.81 22.26
N LEU A 641 16.49 -44.94 23.59
CA LEU A 641 15.25 -45.21 24.33
C LEU A 641 14.21 -44.08 24.15
N ARG A 642 14.66 -42.81 24.22
CA ARG A 642 13.78 -41.65 23.95
C ARG A 642 13.27 -41.64 22.51
N SER A 643 14.11 -42.02 21.54
CA SER A 643 13.72 -42.14 20.13
C SER A 643 12.60 -43.17 19.94
N ILE A 644 12.71 -44.35 20.56
CA ILE A 644 11.66 -45.37 20.55
C ILE A 644 10.35 -44.82 21.14
N MET A 645 10.43 -44.27 22.36
CA MET A 645 9.27 -43.73 23.06
C MET A 645 8.59 -42.59 22.28
N ALA A 646 9.37 -41.65 21.75
CA ALA A 646 8.84 -40.54 20.96
C ALA A 646 8.14 -41.03 19.68
N THR A 647 8.69 -42.05 19.01
CA THR A 647 8.13 -42.59 17.77
C THR A 647 6.77 -43.25 18.02
N TYR A 648 6.63 -44.00 19.10
CA TYR A 648 5.35 -44.61 19.46
C TYR A 648 4.32 -43.58 19.95
N ARG A 649 4.74 -42.58 20.74
CA ARG A 649 3.86 -41.45 21.11
C ARG A 649 3.40 -40.64 19.90
N TYR A 650 4.27 -40.47 18.90
CA TYR A 650 3.92 -39.85 17.63
C TYR A 650 2.84 -40.66 16.91
N ARG A 651 3.05 -41.96 16.72
CA ARG A 651 2.09 -42.86 16.06
C ARG A 651 0.73 -42.86 16.74
N LEU A 652 0.70 -42.96 18.07
CA LEU A 652 -0.53 -42.87 18.85
C LEU A 652 -1.21 -41.51 18.63
N ARG A 653 -0.45 -40.41 18.66
CA ARG A 653 -1.02 -39.07 18.49
C ARG A 653 -1.61 -38.85 17.09
N ILE A 654 -0.98 -39.41 16.05
CA ILE A 654 -1.52 -39.41 14.69
C ILE A 654 -2.85 -40.17 14.64
N GLU A 655 -2.92 -41.33 15.30
CA GLU A 655 -4.16 -42.13 15.36
C GLU A 655 -5.28 -41.40 16.11
N GLU A 656 -4.99 -40.82 17.27
CA GLU A 656 -5.95 -39.99 18.02
C GLU A 656 -6.50 -38.85 17.16
N LEU A 657 -5.62 -38.08 16.52
CA LEU A 657 -6.01 -37.00 15.62
C LEU A 657 -6.84 -37.49 14.43
N ARG A 658 -6.53 -38.67 13.89
CA ARG A 658 -7.32 -39.30 12.84
C ARG A 658 -8.75 -39.61 13.31
N THR A 659 -8.92 -40.12 14.53
CA THR A 659 -10.26 -40.33 15.12
C THR A 659 -11.02 -39.03 15.36
N GLU A 660 -10.32 -37.91 15.54
CA GLU A 660 -10.90 -36.56 15.62
C GLU A 660 -11.20 -35.94 14.22
N GLY A 661 -10.97 -36.67 13.13
CA GLY A 661 -11.18 -36.21 11.76
C GLY A 661 -10.03 -35.36 11.20
N VAL A 662 -8.82 -35.52 11.75
CA VAL A 662 -7.59 -34.81 11.35
C VAL A 662 -6.56 -35.84 10.86
N ASP A 663 -6.53 -36.06 9.55
CA ASP A 663 -5.68 -37.08 8.96
C ASP A 663 -4.28 -36.55 8.63
N PHE A 664 -3.31 -36.84 9.50
CA PHE A 664 -1.89 -36.59 9.24
C PHE A 664 -1.16 -37.83 8.67
N THR A 665 -1.86 -38.94 8.38
CA THR A 665 -1.28 -40.12 7.72
C THR A 665 -0.89 -39.78 6.28
N HIS A 666 -1.72 -38.98 5.59
CA HIS A 666 -1.50 -38.63 4.17
C HIS A 666 -1.24 -37.14 3.92
N HIS A 667 -1.22 -36.33 4.98
CA HIS A 667 -1.01 -34.89 4.88
C HIS A 667 0.03 -34.43 5.90
N MET A 668 1.04 -33.67 5.45
CA MET A 668 1.97 -32.99 6.37
C MET A 668 1.34 -31.74 7.03
N TYR A 669 0.23 -31.29 6.47
CA TYR A 669 -0.48 -30.08 6.85
C TYR A 669 -1.99 -30.32 6.71
N VAL A 670 -2.74 -30.06 7.77
CA VAL A 670 -4.21 -30.16 7.73
C VAL A 670 -4.79 -28.79 8.10
N PRO A 671 -5.35 -28.03 7.13
CA PRO A 671 -5.86 -26.68 7.38
C PRO A 671 -7.02 -26.72 8.37
N GLU A 672 -7.27 -25.63 9.09
CA GLU A 672 -8.42 -25.55 9.99
C GLU A 672 -9.73 -25.58 9.21
N LYS A 673 -10.78 -26.18 9.80
CA LYS A 673 -12.11 -26.20 9.19
C LYS A 673 -12.95 -25.08 9.80
N ASP A 674 -13.47 -24.22 8.93
CA ASP A 674 -14.37 -23.14 9.27
C ASP A 674 -15.68 -23.28 8.46
N GLY A 675 -16.70 -23.87 9.11
CA GLY A 675 -17.93 -24.29 8.44
C GLY A 675 -17.68 -25.37 7.39
N LEU A 676 -17.97 -25.06 6.13
CA LEU A 676 -17.71 -25.94 4.97
C LEU A 676 -16.36 -25.67 4.30
N ASN A 677 -15.65 -24.61 4.70
CA ASN A 677 -14.42 -24.18 4.06
C ASN A 677 -13.19 -24.55 4.90
N TYR A 678 -12.04 -24.63 4.23
CA TYR A 678 -10.74 -24.77 4.87
C TYR A 678 -10.05 -23.42 4.93
N LEU A 679 -9.52 -23.09 6.11
CA LEU A 679 -8.72 -21.90 6.34
C LEU A 679 -7.25 -22.27 6.34
N HIS A 680 -6.55 -21.79 5.32
CA HIS A 680 -5.14 -22.04 5.10
C HIS A 680 -4.28 -20.96 5.76
N ARG A 681 -3.14 -21.33 6.33
CA ARG A 681 -2.19 -20.37 6.91
C ARG A 681 -0.81 -20.67 6.41
N ARG A 682 -0.17 -19.66 5.81
CA ARG A 682 1.16 -19.81 5.20
C ARG A 682 1.99 -18.56 5.37
N GLU A 683 3.28 -18.74 5.16
CA GLU A 683 4.22 -17.64 5.01
C GLU A 683 4.22 -17.13 3.57
N ASP A 684 4.60 -15.87 3.41
CA ASP A 684 4.87 -15.29 2.11
C ASP A 684 6.01 -16.04 1.40
N HIS A 685 5.71 -16.59 0.23
CA HIS A 685 6.65 -17.31 -0.62
C HIS A 685 7.95 -16.53 -0.90
N CYS A 686 7.89 -15.20 -1.00
CA CYS A 686 9.09 -14.35 -1.16
C CYS A 686 10.05 -14.45 0.04
N HIS A 687 9.53 -14.60 1.26
CA HIS A 687 10.33 -14.76 2.47
C HIS A 687 10.99 -16.14 2.54
N LEU A 688 10.23 -17.17 2.19
CA LEU A 688 10.75 -18.54 2.03
C LEU A 688 11.83 -18.60 0.94
N LEU A 689 11.63 -17.96 -0.22
CA LEU A 689 12.63 -17.88 -1.27
C LEU A 689 13.92 -17.21 -0.78
N LYS A 690 13.81 -16.10 -0.02
CA LYS A 690 14.97 -15.44 0.61
C LYS A 690 15.72 -16.38 1.56
N ARG A 691 15.00 -17.23 2.31
CA ARG A 691 15.60 -18.24 3.20
C ARG A 691 16.30 -19.36 2.44
N ILE A 692 15.66 -19.92 1.42
CA ILE A 692 16.28 -20.94 0.54
C ILE A 692 17.56 -20.37 -0.10
N ALA A 693 17.49 -19.15 -0.65
CA ALA A 693 18.66 -18.46 -1.18
C ALA A 693 19.72 -18.22 -0.09
N GLY A 694 19.32 -17.82 1.11
CA GLY A 694 20.21 -17.63 2.25
C GLY A 694 20.93 -18.93 2.68
N HIS A 695 20.22 -20.06 2.66
CA HIS A 695 20.75 -21.37 2.98
C HIS A 695 21.74 -21.83 1.90
N LEU A 696 21.38 -21.72 0.62
CA LEU A 696 22.26 -22.07 -0.50
C LEU A 696 23.61 -21.32 -0.46
N ARG A 697 23.63 -20.09 0.07
CA ARG A 697 24.85 -19.29 0.21
C ARG A 697 25.74 -19.70 1.39
N LYS A 698 25.15 -20.15 2.50
CA LYS A 698 25.87 -20.35 3.76
C LYS A 698 26.18 -21.82 4.04
N GLU A 699 25.17 -22.66 3.83
CA GLU A 699 25.17 -24.08 4.16
C GLU A 699 24.42 -24.82 3.05
N PRO A 700 24.94 -24.83 1.80
CA PRO A 700 24.30 -25.55 0.73
C PRO A 700 24.21 -27.06 1.05
N PRO A 701 23.27 -27.80 0.42
CA PRO A 701 23.23 -29.25 0.53
C PRO A 701 24.61 -29.85 0.25
N ARG A 702 25.02 -30.88 1.01
CA ARG A 702 26.39 -31.46 0.91
C ARG A 702 26.82 -31.87 -0.50
N TRP A 703 25.86 -32.20 -1.35
CA TRP A 703 26.07 -32.63 -2.72
C TRP A 703 26.09 -31.48 -3.74
N PHE A 704 25.74 -30.26 -3.33
CA PHE A 704 25.64 -29.10 -4.22
C PHE A 704 27.02 -28.50 -4.46
N ASN A 705 27.45 -28.44 -5.72
CA ASN A 705 28.74 -27.85 -6.07
C ASN A 705 28.66 -26.31 -6.07
N HIS A 706 29.16 -25.66 -5.01
CA HIS A 706 29.11 -24.20 -4.89
C HIS A 706 29.94 -23.48 -5.97
N HIS A 707 31.01 -24.11 -6.47
CA HIS A 707 31.83 -23.56 -7.56
C HIS A 707 30.99 -23.30 -8.83
N ALA A 708 29.91 -24.07 -9.05
CA ALA A 708 29.01 -23.86 -10.18
C ALA A 708 28.34 -22.46 -10.17
N LEU A 709 28.15 -21.88 -8.98
CA LEU A 709 27.60 -20.53 -8.83
C LEU A 709 28.66 -19.44 -9.03
N GLU A 710 29.92 -19.72 -8.71
CA GLU A 710 31.04 -18.82 -8.97
C GLU A 710 31.32 -18.70 -10.47
N GLU A 711 31.26 -19.81 -11.21
CA GLU A 711 31.35 -19.82 -12.69
C GLU A 711 30.24 -18.96 -13.31
N ALA A 712 29.05 -18.96 -12.71
CA ALA A 712 27.90 -18.21 -13.18
C ALA A 712 28.06 -16.67 -13.05
N LEU A 713 29.03 -16.17 -12.25
CA LEU A 713 29.36 -14.74 -12.20
C LEU A 713 30.09 -14.27 -13.46
N HIS A 714 30.82 -15.17 -14.12
CA HIS A 714 31.68 -14.85 -15.25
C HIS A 714 31.42 -15.81 -16.43
N PRO A 715 30.19 -15.80 -17.01
CA PRO A 715 29.88 -16.60 -18.18
C PRO A 715 30.77 -16.20 -19.36
N GLN A 716 31.27 -17.19 -20.10
CA GLN A 716 32.10 -16.97 -21.29
C GLN A 716 31.24 -16.54 -22.49
N ASP A 717 31.89 -16.02 -23.53
CA ASP A 717 31.21 -15.64 -24.76
C ASP A 717 30.51 -16.85 -25.41
N GLY A 718 29.21 -16.70 -25.69
CA GLY A 718 28.37 -17.77 -26.25
C GLY A 718 27.56 -18.55 -25.20
N GLU A 719 27.81 -18.37 -23.91
CA GLU A 719 27.09 -19.07 -22.84
C GLU A 719 25.78 -18.38 -22.44
N PRO A 720 24.80 -19.13 -21.89
CA PRO A 720 23.59 -18.54 -21.31
C PRO A 720 23.95 -17.58 -20.18
N LYS A 721 23.48 -16.34 -20.23
CA LYS A 721 23.78 -15.34 -19.20
C LYS A 721 22.78 -15.48 -18.03
N PRO A 722 23.23 -15.87 -16.82
CA PRO A 722 22.32 -16.05 -15.69
C PRO A 722 21.86 -14.71 -15.08
N GLY A 723 22.58 -13.61 -15.35
CA GLY A 723 22.31 -12.30 -14.74
C GLY A 723 22.71 -12.22 -13.25
N LEU A 724 23.48 -13.21 -12.77
CA LEU A 724 23.96 -13.28 -11.40
C LEU A 724 24.92 -12.10 -11.12
N THR A 725 24.75 -11.49 -9.95
CA THR A 725 25.63 -10.43 -9.47
C THR A 725 26.32 -10.89 -8.19
N GLU A 726 27.49 -10.32 -7.87
CA GLU A 726 28.17 -10.60 -6.60
C GLU A 726 27.25 -10.31 -5.39
N ALA A 727 26.46 -9.24 -5.45
CA ALA A 727 25.48 -8.92 -4.42
C ALA A 727 24.43 -10.02 -4.22
N ALA A 728 23.97 -10.63 -5.32
CA ALA A 728 23.03 -11.74 -5.29
C ALA A 728 23.68 -13.06 -4.87
N LEU A 729 24.93 -13.34 -5.25
CA LEU A 729 25.64 -14.54 -4.81
C LEU A 729 26.00 -14.46 -3.32
N PHE A 730 26.65 -13.39 -2.87
CA PHE A 730 27.12 -13.28 -1.48
C PHE A 730 26.05 -12.74 -0.52
N GLY A 731 24.90 -12.32 -1.03
CA GLY A 731 23.79 -11.85 -0.21
C GLY A 731 24.07 -10.53 0.51
N PHE A 732 24.78 -9.60 -0.13
CA PHE A 732 25.04 -8.26 0.42
C PHE A 732 23.74 -7.51 0.72
N ARG A 733 22.66 -7.81 0.02
CA ARG A 733 21.31 -7.29 0.25
C ARG A 733 20.35 -8.40 0.68
N LYS A 734 20.47 -8.85 1.93
CA LYS A 734 19.71 -9.98 2.49
C LYS A 734 18.18 -9.85 2.34
N GLN A 735 17.65 -8.62 2.31
CA GLN A 735 16.22 -8.35 2.15
C GLN A 735 15.74 -8.25 0.69
N SER A 736 16.65 -8.33 -0.30
CA SER A 736 16.30 -8.25 -1.73
C SER A 736 15.69 -9.57 -2.22
N VAL A 737 14.39 -9.55 -2.52
CA VAL A 737 13.71 -10.67 -3.19
C VAL A 737 14.28 -10.85 -4.61
N THR A 738 14.53 -9.75 -5.32
CA THR A 738 15.13 -9.77 -6.66
C THR A 738 16.47 -10.50 -6.69
N ASP A 739 17.31 -10.34 -5.66
CA ASP A 739 18.60 -11.03 -5.58
C ASP A 739 18.41 -12.54 -5.36
N ALA A 740 17.40 -12.94 -4.59
CA ALA A 740 17.04 -14.34 -4.41
C ALA A 740 16.47 -14.94 -5.71
N GLU A 741 15.61 -14.21 -6.42
CA GLU A 741 15.03 -14.61 -7.71
C GLU A 741 16.10 -14.77 -8.78
N ILE A 742 17.10 -13.87 -8.85
CA ILE A 742 18.22 -13.99 -9.79
C ILE A 742 19.01 -15.28 -9.52
N LEU A 743 19.37 -15.53 -8.25
CA LEU A 743 20.12 -16.72 -7.84
C LEU A 743 19.34 -18.02 -8.13
N LEU A 744 18.03 -17.99 -7.91
CA LEU A 744 17.14 -19.14 -8.05
C LEU A 744 16.25 -19.03 -9.30
N SER A 745 16.86 -18.65 -10.44
CA SER A 745 16.13 -18.40 -11.70
C SER A 745 16.27 -19.53 -12.73
N TYR A 746 15.33 -19.60 -13.68
CA TYR A 746 15.48 -20.44 -14.87
C TYR A 746 16.68 -20.06 -15.75
N ASN A 747 17.16 -18.82 -15.69
CA ASN A 747 18.38 -18.42 -16.39
C ASN A 747 19.61 -19.08 -15.76
N MET A 748 19.64 -19.20 -14.42
CA MET A 748 20.64 -19.99 -13.71
C MET A 748 20.57 -21.46 -14.11
N VAL A 749 19.37 -22.04 -14.18
CA VAL A 749 19.17 -23.43 -14.62
C VAL A 749 19.75 -23.67 -16.02
N ARG A 750 19.49 -22.77 -16.97
CA ARG A 750 20.02 -22.87 -18.34
C ARG A 750 21.55 -22.84 -18.37
N PHE A 751 22.16 -21.95 -17.59
CA PHE A 751 23.62 -21.89 -17.47
C PHE A 751 24.20 -23.18 -16.86
N LEU A 752 23.65 -23.64 -15.74
CA LEU A 752 24.11 -24.85 -15.06
C LEU A 752 23.99 -26.10 -15.93
N ARG A 753 22.87 -26.27 -16.65
CA ARG A 753 22.70 -27.36 -17.62
C ARG A 753 23.74 -27.30 -18.74
N HIS A 754 24.03 -26.10 -19.25
CA HIS A 754 25.05 -25.91 -20.29
C HIS A 754 26.45 -26.35 -19.83
N ARG A 755 26.80 -26.07 -18.56
CA ARG A 755 28.07 -26.45 -17.94
C ARG A 755 28.11 -27.89 -17.38
N GLY A 756 27.02 -28.65 -17.49
CA GLY A 756 26.94 -30.04 -17.01
C GLY A 756 26.59 -30.23 -15.53
N HIS A 757 26.28 -29.14 -14.80
CA HIS A 757 25.84 -29.16 -13.40
C HIS A 757 24.35 -29.53 -13.29
N LEU A 758 24.00 -30.75 -13.74
CA LEU A 758 22.61 -31.18 -13.92
C LEU A 758 21.83 -31.28 -12.60
N ARG A 759 22.50 -31.68 -11.51
CA ARG A 759 21.87 -31.86 -10.21
C ARG A 759 21.53 -30.52 -9.55
N GLU A 760 22.46 -29.57 -9.62
CA GLU A 760 22.30 -28.18 -9.19
C GLU A 760 21.19 -27.49 -10.00
N ALA A 761 21.19 -27.69 -11.32
CA ALA A 761 20.17 -27.16 -12.21
C ALA A 761 18.78 -27.69 -11.84
N CYS A 762 18.65 -29.00 -11.58
CA CYS A 762 17.38 -29.61 -11.17
C CYS A 762 16.86 -29.03 -9.85
N TYR A 763 17.75 -28.84 -8.86
CA TYR A 763 17.38 -28.24 -7.58
C TYR A 763 16.84 -26.82 -7.75
N ILE A 764 17.56 -25.97 -8.50
CA ILE A 764 17.14 -24.59 -8.74
C ILE A 764 15.84 -24.54 -9.55
N GLU A 765 15.66 -25.44 -10.53
CA GLU A 765 14.44 -25.52 -11.33
C GLU A 765 13.21 -25.86 -10.48
N VAL A 766 13.33 -26.80 -9.54
CA VAL A 766 12.25 -27.17 -8.61
C VAL A 766 11.88 -25.97 -7.72
N VAL A 767 12.87 -25.27 -7.17
CA VAL A 767 12.64 -24.08 -6.33
C VAL A 767 12.01 -22.94 -7.13
N ALA A 768 12.51 -22.67 -8.34
CA ALA A 768 11.97 -21.64 -9.24
C ALA A 768 10.51 -21.95 -9.62
N GLY A 769 10.23 -23.20 -9.97
CA GLY A 769 8.88 -23.67 -10.28
C GLY A 769 7.93 -23.52 -9.10
N TRP A 770 8.36 -23.90 -7.89
CA TRP A 770 7.56 -23.70 -6.68
C TRP A 770 7.26 -22.23 -6.41
N HIS A 771 8.25 -21.34 -6.50
CA HIS A 771 8.07 -19.89 -6.29
C HIS A 771 7.07 -19.31 -7.29
N GLU A 772 7.19 -19.69 -8.56
CA GLU A 772 6.27 -19.29 -9.63
C GLU A 772 4.84 -19.81 -9.39
N ALA A 773 4.70 -21.06 -8.95
CA ALA A 773 3.41 -21.64 -8.59
C ALA A 773 2.76 -20.95 -7.38
N ALA A 774 3.57 -20.50 -6.42
CA ALA A 774 3.12 -19.78 -5.24
C ALA A 774 2.69 -18.33 -5.55
N ASP A 775 3.36 -17.66 -6.48
CA ASP A 775 2.94 -16.35 -7.02
C ASP A 775 1.64 -16.47 -7.83
N GLY A 776 1.51 -17.55 -8.60
CA GLY A 776 0.28 -17.98 -9.26
C GLY A 776 -0.11 -17.19 -10.51
N ARG A 777 0.60 -16.14 -10.88
CA ARG A 777 0.22 -15.33 -12.05
C ARG A 777 0.46 -16.10 -13.35
N GLY A 778 -0.59 -16.28 -14.15
CA GLY A 778 -0.50 -16.84 -15.50
C GLY A 778 -0.34 -18.36 -15.60
N LEU A 779 -0.46 -19.09 -14.49
CA LEU A 779 -0.42 -20.56 -14.46
C LEU A 779 -1.80 -21.18 -14.23
N SER A 780 -2.06 -22.30 -14.90
CA SER A 780 -3.22 -23.17 -14.65
C SER A 780 -3.10 -23.91 -13.30
N GLU A 781 -4.20 -24.45 -12.81
CA GLU A 781 -4.19 -25.25 -11.56
C GLU A 781 -3.35 -26.52 -11.69
N GLU A 782 -3.31 -27.12 -12.88
CA GLU A 782 -2.52 -28.32 -13.17
C GLU A 782 -1.01 -28.02 -13.12
N GLU A 783 -0.55 -26.96 -13.80
CA GLU A 783 0.86 -26.54 -13.75
C GLU A 783 1.30 -26.17 -12.33
N ARG A 784 0.42 -25.51 -11.56
CA ARG A 784 0.69 -25.21 -10.15
C ARG A 784 0.80 -26.49 -9.33
N LYS A 785 -0.07 -27.47 -9.57
CA LYS A 785 -0.03 -28.76 -8.88
C LYS A 785 1.26 -29.51 -9.19
N GLU A 786 1.67 -29.58 -10.45
CA GLU A 786 2.91 -30.25 -10.87
C GLU A 786 4.14 -29.62 -10.20
N LYS A 787 4.28 -28.29 -10.27
CA LYS A 787 5.40 -27.55 -9.65
C LYS A 787 5.45 -27.72 -8.12
N ASN A 788 4.30 -27.66 -7.45
CA ASN A 788 4.23 -27.91 -6.00
C ASN A 788 4.53 -29.38 -5.65
N THR A 789 4.12 -30.34 -6.49
CA THR A 789 4.40 -31.77 -6.29
C THR A 789 5.90 -32.04 -6.42
N ALA A 790 6.57 -31.43 -7.40
CA ALA A 790 8.02 -31.55 -7.56
C ALA A 790 8.79 -31.04 -6.33
N MET A 791 8.36 -29.92 -5.73
CA MET A 791 8.93 -29.42 -4.47
C MET A 791 8.65 -30.38 -3.30
N MET A 792 7.43 -30.90 -3.20
CA MET A 792 7.08 -31.89 -2.18
C MET A 792 7.94 -33.14 -2.31
N ASP A 793 8.08 -33.70 -3.52
CA ASP A 793 8.89 -34.89 -3.76
C ASP A 793 10.36 -34.68 -3.42
N MET A 794 10.90 -33.47 -3.65
CA MET A 794 12.26 -33.09 -3.24
C MET A 794 12.39 -33.03 -1.71
N ILE A 795 11.39 -32.50 -1.00
CA ILE A 795 11.35 -32.50 0.48
C ILE A 795 11.27 -33.95 1.01
N LEU A 796 10.44 -34.80 0.38
CA LEU A 796 10.28 -36.19 0.77
C LEU A 796 11.53 -37.04 0.53
N ASP A 797 12.36 -36.71 -0.45
CA ASP A 797 13.66 -37.39 -0.67
C ASP A 797 14.56 -37.28 0.58
N GLU A 798 14.44 -36.18 1.33
CA GLU A 798 15.18 -35.95 2.55
C GLU A 798 14.51 -36.56 3.79
N LEU A 799 13.20 -36.31 3.96
CA LEU A 799 12.45 -36.74 5.13
C LEU A 799 12.15 -38.25 5.15
N MET A 800 11.89 -38.82 3.98
CA MET A 800 11.48 -40.22 3.79
C MET A 800 12.14 -40.77 2.51
N PRO A 801 13.46 -41.00 2.47
CA PRO A 801 14.16 -41.41 1.24
C PRO A 801 13.64 -42.72 0.65
N TYR A 802 12.97 -43.54 1.47
CA TYR A 802 12.32 -44.77 1.08
C TYR A 802 10.97 -44.58 0.36
N HIS A 803 10.44 -43.35 0.25
CA HIS A 803 9.16 -43.09 -0.41
C HIS A 803 9.17 -43.45 -1.91
N ARG A 804 10.35 -43.55 -2.53
CA ARG A 804 10.51 -43.93 -3.96
C ARG A 804 10.85 -45.40 -4.18
N SER A 805 11.30 -46.13 -3.16
CA SER A 805 11.84 -47.49 -3.30
C SER A 805 10.81 -48.58 -2.98
N PRO A 806 10.50 -49.53 -3.88
CA PRO A 806 9.69 -50.70 -3.55
C PRO A 806 10.37 -51.56 -2.47
N PRO A 807 9.63 -52.24 -1.56
CA PRO A 807 8.17 -52.27 -1.39
C PRO A 807 7.61 -51.08 -0.58
N TRP A 808 8.46 -50.18 -0.10
CA TRP A 808 8.13 -49.07 0.80
C TRP A 808 7.50 -47.86 0.10
N ARG A 809 7.52 -47.85 -1.25
CA ARG A 809 6.78 -46.91 -2.09
C ARG A 809 5.28 -47.05 -1.84
N ARG A 810 4.73 -46.20 -0.97
CA ARG A 810 3.29 -46.00 -0.76
C ARG A 810 2.84 -44.77 -1.54
N SER A 811 1.76 -44.91 -2.31
CA SER A 811 1.10 -43.80 -2.99
C SER A 811 -0.35 -43.74 -2.53
N PRO A 812 -0.76 -42.73 -1.74
CA PRO A 812 0.06 -41.64 -1.17
C PRO A 812 1.06 -42.10 -0.09
N PRO A 813 2.10 -41.30 0.23
CA PRO A 813 3.00 -41.55 1.36
C PRO A 813 2.24 -41.69 2.69
N ASP A 814 2.80 -42.48 3.61
CA ASP A 814 2.26 -42.69 4.96
C ASP A 814 3.18 -42.04 6.01
N PHE A 815 2.82 -40.83 6.40
CA PHE A 815 3.55 -40.03 7.39
C PHE A 815 3.41 -40.54 8.82
N SER A 816 2.49 -41.48 9.13
CA SER A 816 2.44 -42.11 10.46
C SER A 816 3.69 -42.95 10.74
N THR A 817 4.39 -43.37 9.68
CA THR A 817 5.62 -44.16 9.75
C THR A 817 6.91 -43.35 9.63
N LEU A 818 6.80 -42.02 9.57
CA LEU A 818 7.93 -41.09 9.43
C LEU A 818 8.99 -41.31 10.52
N ASP A 819 10.28 -41.28 10.13
CA ASP A 819 11.38 -41.21 11.10
C ASP A 819 11.44 -39.79 11.70
N ILE A 820 10.79 -39.61 12.84
CA ILE A 820 10.72 -38.31 13.55
C ILE A 820 12.08 -37.80 14.05
N ASN A 821 13.15 -38.61 13.92
CA ASN A 821 14.51 -38.24 14.29
C ASN A 821 15.30 -37.64 13.13
N ARG A 822 14.81 -37.75 11.89
CA ARG A 822 15.34 -36.98 10.76
C ARG A 822 15.04 -35.50 11.01
N GLN A 823 15.93 -34.82 11.74
CA GLN A 823 15.86 -33.38 11.94
C GLN A 823 16.71 -32.65 10.92
N GLU A 824 16.06 -31.73 10.23
CA GLU A 824 16.64 -30.48 9.78
C GLU A 824 16.83 -29.53 10.98
N ASN A 825 17.86 -28.68 10.89
CA ASN A 825 18.12 -27.63 11.87
C ASN A 825 16.87 -26.75 12.03
N PRO A 826 16.48 -26.35 13.26
CA PRO A 826 15.29 -25.52 13.51
C PRO A 826 15.38 -24.07 12.95
N THR A 827 16.36 -23.80 12.08
CA THR A 827 16.56 -22.54 11.35
C THR A 827 16.35 -22.65 9.84
N GLN A 828 15.92 -23.80 9.31
CA GLN A 828 15.49 -23.94 7.91
C GLN A 828 14.07 -23.41 7.70
#